data_AF-A0AA43QB21-F1
#
_entry.id   AF-A0AA43QB21-F1
#
_cell.length_a   1.000
_cell.length_b   1.000
_cell.length_c   1.000
_cell.angle_alpha   90.00
_cell.angle_beta   90.00
_cell.angle_gamma   90.00
#
_symmetry.space_group_name_H-M   'P 1'
#
loop_
_entity.id
_entity.type
_entity.pdbx_description
1 polymer ?
#
loop_
_entity_poly.entity_id
_entity_poly.type
_entity_poly.pdbx_seq_one_letter_code
_entity_poly.pdbx_strand_id
1 'polypeptide(L)'
;MESKTYNGKTKMTMQWPNEREFVNRQPIDGLSIDLKDEFRQLMEACPSGLTAAFDEAVEWIEQQGDDTSELEQRMNAVNNELELADFPESVNLLMAWTCAEALAKAPSLQTWKSIRKLKSYSWQLEHWLSDTMMVYAEEKASAKEVYIKLAKEVFEALDSFQLISQFDRHNKEREQFREAWNDCSEKLDEIWWGLRGSDCMDYEERPLFQVLGTLDSVEFMSVVSQSTNPYLVNSAFFAVGAYDEFNLWEKFSVSAPTAFVDDGAWNTSVEMPLLLVMARDQLLQAGRLIPHFDVQDAEVEKVKQEIASLTEAVIEILSKRQDALPLFARWSTWLMRQLLIQGIKDTNNVRSSTFVDTALIESIGRKLKGQNVISASPSDAPAWEAWCYQAVLASHAHSGFIDPPDSKNFMDVWGLAPDDWAGERGKQLRERASLIVTMTKEIPGDAAHFLAYPITMSESPVDAWIGLWNVTQPLREIVEFGDADDSESDKYQGSTEAGKLLWLVFCIGLAILDQRVSQCSSGASPQARDLAQLHEALASAVREMREIDYFLSRDQWLQAFQHLAVRRLIWEDRATKVENAIFHDTDKPTFSDYLIDAKNDAMELLAILQITLNNESDHQLVQEKLNDASIDLAEVITTVKRLNTISDRKYPIDVARQRIIDLLKKLE
;
A
#
# COMPACT_ATOMS: atom_id res chain seq x y z
N MET A 1 55.86 19.15 16.28
CA MET A 1 54.83 18.33 16.97
C MET A 1 53.59 19.20 17.09
N GLU A 2 52.42 18.60 16.86
CA GLU A 2 51.06 19.18 16.77
C GLU A 2 50.56 19.46 15.34
N SER A 3 50.25 18.34 14.69
CA SER A 3 49.32 18.23 13.56
C SER A 3 47.89 18.30 14.12
N LYS A 4 47.13 19.33 13.74
CA LYS A 4 45.68 19.39 13.92
C LYS A 4 45.03 18.60 12.79
N THR A 5 44.56 17.40 13.10
CA THR A 5 43.64 16.64 12.25
C THR A 5 42.26 17.29 12.29
N TYR A 6 41.87 17.90 11.18
CA TYR A 6 40.50 18.29 10.89
C TYR A 6 39.68 17.03 10.62
N ASN A 7 38.83 16.62 11.57
CA ASN A 7 37.77 15.64 11.33
C ASN A 7 36.57 16.37 10.71
N GLY A 8 36.55 16.50 9.39
CA GLY A 8 35.34 16.79 8.64
C GLY A 8 34.48 15.53 8.60
N LYS A 9 33.42 15.48 9.42
CA LYS A 9 32.31 14.53 9.19
C LYS A 9 31.60 14.97 7.91
N THR A 10 31.91 14.33 6.80
CA THR A 10 31.09 14.40 5.58
C THR A 10 29.70 13.88 5.95
N LYS A 11 28.70 14.75 5.94
CA LYS A 11 27.30 14.37 6.07
C LYS A 11 27.00 13.53 4.82
N MET A 12 26.87 12.21 4.95
CA MET A 12 26.37 11.40 3.84
C MET A 12 24.99 11.94 3.48
N THR A 13 24.86 12.50 2.28
CA THR A 13 23.58 12.89 1.70
C THR A 13 22.79 11.62 1.42
N MET A 14 21.55 11.57 1.92
CA MET A 14 20.65 10.44 1.65
C MET A 14 20.29 10.43 0.16
N GLN A 15 20.15 9.24 -0.42
CA GLN A 15 19.89 9.07 -1.86
C GLN A 15 18.90 7.93 -2.08
N TRP A 16 18.03 8.09 -3.08
CA TRP A 16 17.16 7.00 -3.50
C TRP A 16 17.96 5.82 -4.09
N PRO A 17 17.38 4.60 -4.12
CA PRO A 17 18.05 3.45 -4.71
C PRO A 17 18.37 3.63 -6.21
N ASN A 18 17.44 4.22 -6.99
CA ASN A 18 17.63 4.54 -8.41
C ASN A 18 18.72 5.60 -8.64
N GLU A 19 18.78 6.63 -7.79
CA GLU A 19 19.82 7.68 -7.82
C GLU A 19 21.23 7.06 -7.76
N ARG A 20 21.40 6.06 -6.90
CA ARG A 20 22.67 5.34 -6.75
C ARG A 20 23.00 4.44 -7.93
N GLU A 21 22.02 3.78 -8.55
CA GLU A 21 22.28 3.04 -9.79
C GLU A 21 22.76 3.95 -10.90
N PHE A 22 22.14 5.13 -11.05
CA PHE A 22 22.54 6.10 -12.05
C PHE A 22 24.00 6.54 -11.87
N VAL A 23 24.41 6.81 -10.62
CA VAL A 23 25.80 7.15 -10.28
C VAL A 23 26.77 5.97 -10.48
N ASN A 24 26.32 4.73 -10.23
CA ASN A 24 27.17 3.53 -10.31
C ASN A 24 27.25 2.90 -11.71
N ARG A 25 26.32 3.23 -12.62
CA ARG A 25 26.48 2.89 -14.04
C ARG A 25 27.65 3.68 -14.57
N GLN A 26 28.78 3.01 -14.82
CA GLN A 26 29.83 3.63 -15.63
C GLN A 26 29.19 4.10 -16.94
N PRO A 27 29.33 5.38 -17.32
CA PRO A 27 28.86 5.84 -18.61
C PRO A 27 29.48 4.91 -19.63
N ILE A 28 28.65 4.29 -20.47
CA ILE A 28 29.11 3.45 -21.57
C ILE A 28 30.14 4.28 -22.33
N ASP A 29 31.37 3.77 -22.42
CA ASP A 29 32.52 4.44 -23.04
C ASP A 29 32.08 5.17 -24.32
N GLY A 30 32.11 6.51 -24.29
CA GLY A 30 32.07 7.36 -25.48
C GLY A 30 30.87 8.30 -25.71
N LEU A 31 29.86 8.40 -24.82
CA LEU A 31 28.67 9.23 -25.11
C LEU A 31 28.12 10.13 -23.97
N SER A 32 28.79 10.23 -22.82
CA SER A 32 28.39 11.21 -21.79
C SER A 32 28.98 12.59 -22.10
N ILE A 33 28.46 13.22 -23.14
CA ILE A 33 28.60 14.66 -23.35
C ILE A 33 27.92 15.36 -22.17
N ASP A 34 28.65 16.18 -21.41
CA ASP A 34 28.01 17.15 -20.51
C ASP A 34 27.49 18.30 -21.38
N LEU A 35 26.22 18.18 -21.76
CA LEU A 35 25.56 19.11 -22.67
C LEU A 35 25.62 20.56 -22.16
N LYS A 36 25.57 20.77 -20.84
CA LYS A 36 25.66 22.12 -20.26
C LYS A 36 27.04 22.70 -20.51
N ASP A 37 28.08 21.89 -20.34
CA ASP A 37 29.46 22.32 -20.59
C ASP A 37 29.75 22.54 -22.07
N GLU A 38 29.25 21.68 -22.97
CA GLU A 38 29.39 21.92 -24.42
C GLU A 38 28.67 23.20 -24.85
N PHE A 39 27.47 23.44 -24.31
CA PHE A 39 26.74 24.66 -24.60
C PHE A 39 27.46 25.91 -24.06
N ARG A 40 28.04 25.86 -22.85
CA ARG A 40 28.90 26.95 -22.33
C ARG A 40 30.10 27.20 -23.23
N GLN A 41 30.80 26.15 -23.67
CA GLN A 41 31.95 26.26 -24.58
C GLN A 41 31.54 26.90 -25.92
N LEU A 42 30.38 26.55 -26.47
CA LEU A 42 29.84 27.18 -27.67
C LEU A 42 29.56 28.67 -27.46
N MET A 43 28.95 29.04 -26.32
CA MET A 43 28.71 30.44 -25.98
C MET A 43 30.02 31.23 -25.82
N GLU A 44 31.04 30.64 -25.19
CA GLU A 44 32.38 31.22 -25.03
C GLU A 44 33.12 31.36 -26.37
N ALA A 45 32.92 30.42 -27.31
CA ALA A 45 33.49 30.48 -28.66
C ALA A 45 32.88 31.60 -29.52
N CYS A 46 31.73 32.16 -29.11
CA CYS A 46 31.03 33.24 -29.80
C CYS A 46 30.98 34.56 -28.99
N PRO A 47 32.11 35.11 -28.50
CA PRO A 47 32.11 36.20 -27.51
C PRO A 47 31.74 37.57 -28.10
N SER A 48 31.85 37.75 -29.42
CA SER A 48 31.50 38.98 -30.14
C SER A 48 30.00 39.14 -30.40
N GLY A 49 29.16 38.23 -29.90
CA GLY A 49 27.76 38.12 -30.25
C GLY A 49 27.55 37.24 -31.47
N LEU A 50 26.31 36.79 -31.65
CA LEU A 50 25.89 35.94 -32.77
C LEU A 50 25.67 36.79 -34.03
N THR A 51 25.65 36.14 -35.20
CA THR A 51 25.51 36.84 -36.48
C THR A 51 24.08 37.35 -36.70
N ALA A 52 23.90 38.29 -37.63
CA ALA A 52 22.55 38.75 -38.01
C ALA A 52 21.65 37.59 -38.49
N ALA A 53 22.23 36.55 -39.11
CA ALA A 53 21.51 35.36 -39.52
C ALA A 53 20.95 34.56 -38.31
N PHE A 54 21.62 34.60 -37.15
CA PHE A 54 21.09 34.02 -35.92
C PHE A 54 19.89 34.83 -35.41
N ASP A 55 20.01 36.16 -35.34
CA ASP A 55 18.90 37.03 -34.92
C ASP A 55 17.67 36.88 -35.84
N GLU A 56 17.88 36.77 -37.16
CA GLU A 56 16.81 36.50 -38.13
C GLU A 56 16.13 35.14 -37.88
N ALA A 57 16.89 34.12 -37.46
CA ALA A 57 16.32 32.83 -37.10
C ALA A 57 15.50 32.89 -35.80
N VAL A 58 15.96 33.67 -34.81
CA VAL A 58 15.21 33.93 -33.58
C VAL A 58 13.89 34.64 -33.90
N GLU A 59 13.93 35.75 -34.65
CA GLU A 59 12.74 36.50 -35.07
C GLU A 59 11.77 35.63 -35.89
N TRP A 60 12.28 34.71 -36.71
CA TRP A 60 11.46 33.74 -37.45
C TRP A 60 10.68 32.80 -36.51
N ILE A 61 11.31 32.26 -35.46
CA ILE A 61 10.62 31.43 -34.44
C ILE A 61 9.53 32.25 -33.73
N GLU A 62 9.84 33.50 -33.35
CA GLU A 62 8.91 34.40 -32.66
C GLU A 62 7.63 34.65 -33.47
N GLN A 63 7.75 34.78 -34.79
CA GLN A 63 6.62 35.12 -35.67
C GLN A 63 5.73 33.91 -35.99
N GLN A 64 6.30 32.75 -36.33
CA GLN A 64 5.60 31.46 -36.52
C GLN A 64 6.50 30.31 -37.02
N GLY A 65 7.82 30.41 -36.91
CA GLY A 65 8.74 29.40 -37.40
C GLY A 65 8.59 28.06 -36.70
N ASP A 66 8.11 27.05 -37.43
CA ASP A 66 7.67 25.78 -36.85
C ASP A 66 8.13 24.53 -37.65
N ASP A 67 8.99 24.73 -38.66
CA ASP A 67 9.60 23.67 -39.48
C ASP A 67 11.05 23.40 -39.06
N THR A 68 11.30 22.20 -38.52
CA THR A 68 12.62 21.78 -38.05
C THR A 68 13.67 21.75 -39.16
N SER A 69 13.30 21.38 -40.39
CA SER A 69 14.24 21.37 -41.53
C SER A 69 14.64 22.78 -41.96
N GLU A 70 13.73 23.75 -41.86
CA GLU A 70 14.07 25.16 -42.13
C GLU A 70 14.99 25.71 -41.04
N LEU A 71 14.71 25.40 -39.76
CA LEU A 71 15.58 25.80 -38.65
C LEU A 71 16.99 25.20 -38.79
N GLU A 72 17.10 23.92 -39.15
CA GLU A 72 18.39 23.26 -39.40
C GLU A 72 19.15 23.93 -40.55
N GLN A 73 18.48 24.30 -41.65
CA GLN A 73 19.11 25.03 -42.75
C GLN A 73 19.64 26.40 -42.32
N ARG A 74 18.87 27.15 -41.53
CA ARG A 74 19.28 28.44 -40.98
C ARG A 74 20.48 28.29 -40.06
N MET A 75 20.47 27.28 -39.18
CA MET A 75 21.59 27.03 -38.27
C MET A 75 22.85 26.52 -38.98
N ASN A 76 22.70 25.78 -40.08
CA ASN A 76 23.83 25.44 -40.95
C ASN A 76 24.48 26.70 -41.57
N ALA A 77 23.69 27.70 -41.95
CA ALA A 77 24.23 28.97 -42.46
C ALA A 77 25.02 29.71 -41.38
N VAL A 78 24.46 29.83 -40.17
CA VAL A 78 25.15 30.44 -39.00
C VAL A 78 26.42 29.68 -38.65
N ASN A 79 26.37 28.35 -38.63
CA ASN A 79 27.51 27.48 -38.36
C ASN A 79 28.67 27.71 -39.33
N ASN A 80 28.37 27.90 -40.62
CA ASN A 80 29.36 28.18 -41.65
C ASN A 80 29.94 29.61 -41.52
N GLU A 81 29.12 30.60 -41.14
CA GLU A 81 29.56 31.98 -40.91
C GLU A 81 30.51 32.11 -39.72
N LEU A 82 30.26 31.33 -38.66
CA LEU A 82 31.06 31.31 -37.43
C LEU A 82 32.24 30.31 -37.49
N GLU A 83 32.42 29.61 -38.61
CA GLU A 83 33.47 28.60 -38.81
C GLU A 83 33.49 27.49 -37.73
N LEU A 84 32.30 27.11 -37.23
CA LEU A 84 32.12 26.13 -36.13
C LEU A 84 32.13 24.66 -36.61
N ALA A 85 32.71 24.39 -37.78
CA ALA A 85 32.73 23.05 -38.39
C ALA A 85 33.50 22.01 -37.57
N ASP A 86 34.44 22.46 -36.73
CA ASP A 86 35.24 21.60 -35.84
C ASP A 86 34.56 21.36 -34.49
N PHE A 87 33.44 22.04 -34.20
CA PHE A 87 32.69 21.87 -32.96
C PHE A 87 31.61 20.77 -33.13
N PRO A 88 31.67 19.65 -32.39
CA PRO A 88 30.70 18.57 -32.52
C PRO A 88 29.27 19.05 -32.27
N GLU A 89 28.30 18.54 -33.05
CA GLU A 89 26.86 18.83 -32.87
C GLU A 89 26.49 20.34 -32.86
N SER A 90 27.36 21.20 -33.38
CA SER A 90 27.22 22.66 -33.35
C SER A 90 25.90 23.16 -33.92
N VAL A 91 25.43 22.57 -35.02
CA VAL A 91 24.12 22.91 -35.61
C VAL A 91 22.99 22.64 -34.62
N ASN A 92 22.97 21.48 -33.97
CA ASN A 92 21.92 21.11 -33.02
C ASN A 92 21.97 21.97 -31.74
N LEU A 93 23.17 22.29 -31.26
CA LEU A 93 23.36 23.21 -30.14
C LEU A 93 22.89 24.63 -30.49
N LEU A 94 23.18 25.11 -31.70
CA LEU A 94 22.69 26.39 -32.20
C LEU A 94 21.16 26.39 -32.34
N MET A 95 20.54 25.28 -32.76
CA MET A 95 19.08 25.14 -32.80
C MET A 95 18.47 25.29 -31.38
N ALA A 96 19.03 24.59 -30.40
CA ALA A 96 18.58 24.70 -29.01
C ALA A 96 18.80 26.12 -28.45
N TRP A 97 19.94 26.75 -28.77
CA TRP A 97 20.22 28.14 -28.41
C TRP A 97 19.17 29.08 -28.98
N THR A 98 18.89 28.96 -30.28
CA THR A 98 17.92 29.81 -30.97
C THR A 98 16.54 29.70 -30.32
N CYS A 99 16.12 28.47 -29.95
CA CYS A 99 14.88 28.24 -29.23
C CYS A 99 14.88 28.90 -27.83
N ALA A 100 15.95 28.72 -27.06
CA ALA A 100 16.08 29.35 -25.75
C ALA A 100 16.03 30.89 -25.85
N GLU A 101 16.81 31.47 -26.76
CA GLU A 101 16.83 32.92 -26.98
C GLU A 101 15.47 33.47 -27.45
N ALA A 102 14.76 32.76 -28.35
CA ALA A 102 13.42 33.14 -28.77
C ALA A 102 12.42 33.16 -27.60
N LEU A 103 12.48 32.17 -26.69
CA LEU A 103 11.66 32.16 -25.48
C LEU A 103 12.02 33.30 -24.51
N ALA A 104 13.30 33.68 -24.45
CA ALA A 104 13.75 34.79 -23.61
C ALA A 104 13.35 36.17 -24.16
N LYS A 105 13.38 36.36 -25.48
CA LYS A 105 12.99 37.61 -26.14
C LYS A 105 11.47 37.78 -26.24
N ALA A 106 10.74 36.71 -26.56
CA ALA A 106 9.28 36.73 -26.72
C ALA A 106 8.60 35.61 -25.91
N PRO A 107 8.53 35.73 -24.56
CA PRO A 107 7.90 34.72 -23.70
C PRO A 107 6.38 34.73 -23.86
N SER A 108 5.86 33.87 -24.72
CA SER A 108 4.42 33.72 -24.95
C SER A 108 4.04 32.27 -25.23
N LEU A 109 2.76 31.94 -24.99
CA LEU A 109 2.20 30.65 -25.39
C LEU A 109 2.35 30.38 -26.89
N GLN A 110 2.36 31.42 -27.73
CA GLN A 110 2.52 31.26 -29.18
C GLN A 110 3.95 30.84 -29.54
N THR A 111 4.96 31.50 -28.98
CA THR A 111 6.38 31.15 -29.15
C THR A 111 6.63 29.73 -28.65
N TRP A 112 6.06 29.37 -27.50
CA TRP A 112 6.14 28.01 -26.98
C TRP A 112 5.51 26.98 -27.93
N LYS A 113 4.34 27.26 -28.51
CA LYS A 113 3.69 26.35 -29.50
C LYS A 113 4.57 26.10 -30.72
N SER A 114 5.25 27.13 -31.23
CA SER A 114 6.21 26.99 -32.34
C SER A 114 7.36 26.06 -31.95
N ILE A 115 8.01 26.31 -30.82
CA ILE A 115 9.13 25.49 -30.31
C ILE A 115 8.71 24.06 -29.98
N ARG A 116 7.49 23.89 -29.45
CA ARG A 116 6.90 22.58 -29.18
C ARG A 116 6.72 21.76 -30.45
N LYS A 117 6.38 22.39 -31.58
CA LYS A 117 6.34 21.69 -32.87
C LYS A 117 7.74 21.29 -33.32
N LEU A 118 8.70 22.22 -33.23
CA LEU A 118 10.11 21.98 -33.60
C LEU A 118 10.72 20.79 -32.82
N LYS A 119 10.54 20.74 -31.50
CA LYS A 119 11.06 19.64 -30.67
C LYS A 119 10.41 18.29 -30.98
N SER A 120 9.13 18.29 -31.38
CA SER A 120 8.42 17.05 -31.69
C SER A 120 8.97 16.33 -32.93
N TYR A 121 9.75 17.03 -33.74
CA TYR A 121 10.44 16.50 -34.92
C TYR A 121 11.97 16.52 -34.76
N SER A 122 12.51 16.78 -33.57
CA SER A 122 13.94 16.78 -33.28
C SER A 122 14.23 16.17 -31.91
N TRP A 123 14.87 15.01 -31.91
CA TRP A 123 15.29 14.32 -30.69
C TRP A 123 16.21 15.19 -29.83
N GLN A 124 17.15 15.90 -30.46
CA GLN A 124 18.07 16.82 -29.79
C GLN A 124 17.30 17.92 -29.09
N LEU A 125 16.41 18.65 -29.78
CA LEU A 125 15.63 19.72 -29.14
C LEU A 125 14.73 19.20 -28.01
N GLU A 126 14.15 18.01 -28.15
CA GLU A 126 13.32 17.40 -27.12
C GLU A 126 14.10 17.17 -25.80
N HIS A 127 15.37 16.77 -25.90
CA HIS A 127 16.20 16.40 -24.75
C HIS A 127 17.15 17.52 -24.29
N TRP A 128 17.50 18.48 -25.15
CA TRP A 128 18.55 19.48 -24.87
C TRP A 128 17.99 20.84 -24.44
N LEU A 129 16.75 21.15 -24.79
CA LEU A 129 16.18 22.49 -24.60
C LEU A 129 16.19 22.97 -23.14
N SER A 130 15.85 22.11 -22.18
CA SER A 130 15.83 22.50 -20.76
C SER A 130 17.24 22.87 -20.26
N ASP A 131 18.24 22.06 -20.59
CA ASP A 131 19.64 22.33 -20.24
C ASP A 131 20.16 23.62 -20.89
N THR A 132 19.85 23.82 -22.17
CA THR A 132 20.20 25.07 -22.87
C THR A 132 19.54 26.29 -22.25
N MET A 133 18.24 26.21 -21.90
CA MET A 133 17.54 27.30 -21.22
C MET A 133 18.15 27.60 -19.83
N MET A 134 18.55 26.58 -19.07
CA MET A 134 19.18 26.76 -17.77
C MET A 134 20.52 27.49 -17.89
N VAL A 135 21.42 27.04 -18.77
CA VAL A 135 22.71 27.72 -18.99
C VAL A 135 22.51 29.14 -19.53
N TYR A 136 21.56 29.33 -20.46
CA TYR A 136 21.24 30.67 -20.95
C TYR A 136 20.77 31.62 -19.84
N ALA A 137 20.00 31.12 -18.87
CA ALA A 137 19.55 31.89 -17.72
C ALA A 137 20.67 32.19 -16.70
N GLU A 138 21.70 31.33 -16.62
CA GLU A 138 22.91 31.58 -15.82
C GLU A 138 23.73 32.74 -16.43
N GLU A 139 23.91 32.73 -17.75
CA GLU A 139 24.69 33.75 -18.47
C GLU A 139 23.92 35.08 -18.63
N LYS A 140 22.60 35.02 -18.86
CA LYS A 140 21.72 36.19 -18.99
C LYS A 140 20.68 36.19 -17.88
N ALA A 141 21.01 36.84 -16.77
CA ALA A 141 20.15 36.92 -15.58
C ALA A 141 18.70 37.38 -15.86
N SER A 142 18.49 38.23 -16.88
CA SER A 142 17.15 38.68 -17.30
C SER A 142 16.28 37.54 -17.87
N ALA A 143 16.88 36.49 -18.42
CA ALA A 143 16.16 35.34 -18.97
C ALA A 143 15.56 34.45 -17.86
N LYS A 144 16.16 34.43 -16.67
CA LYS A 144 15.67 33.64 -15.52
C LYS A 144 14.21 33.96 -15.19
N GLU A 145 13.92 35.24 -14.92
CA GLU A 145 12.56 35.69 -14.57
C GLU A 145 11.58 35.45 -15.73
N VAL A 146 12.06 35.60 -16.96
CA VAL A 146 11.27 35.38 -18.18
C VAL A 146 10.85 33.91 -18.32
N TYR A 147 11.78 32.97 -18.18
CA TYR A 147 11.47 31.54 -18.26
C TYR A 147 10.56 31.08 -17.13
N ILE A 148 10.78 31.58 -15.90
CA ILE A 148 9.88 31.31 -14.78
C ILE A 148 8.47 31.76 -15.12
N LYS A 149 8.30 33.00 -15.60
CA LYS A 149 7.00 33.54 -16.00
C LYS A 149 6.34 32.71 -17.10
N LEU A 150 7.09 32.31 -18.13
CA LEU A 150 6.59 31.47 -19.20
C LEU A 150 6.13 30.09 -18.69
N ALA A 151 6.92 29.45 -17.84
CA ALA A 151 6.57 28.14 -17.30
C ALA A 151 5.28 28.19 -16.46
N LYS A 152 5.07 29.28 -15.71
CA LYS A 152 3.80 29.54 -15.00
C LYS A 152 2.62 29.65 -15.96
N GLU A 153 2.74 30.50 -16.98
CA GLU A 153 1.69 30.73 -17.97
C GLU A 153 1.36 29.43 -18.73
N VAL A 154 2.36 28.62 -19.06
CA VAL A 154 2.17 27.31 -19.71
C VAL A 154 1.47 26.32 -18.76
N PHE A 155 1.87 26.26 -17.49
CA PHE A 155 1.23 25.38 -16.51
C PHE A 155 -0.25 25.76 -16.32
N GLU A 156 -0.55 27.05 -16.14
CA GLU A 156 -1.93 27.56 -16.04
C GLU A 156 -2.75 27.27 -17.31
N ALA A 157 -2.14 27.39 -18.49
CA ALA A 157 -2.79 27.08 -19.76
C ALA A 157 -3.08 25.57 -19.92
N LEU A 158 -2.23 24.69 -19.39
CA LEU A 158 -2.49 23.25 -19.35
C LEU A 158 -3.62 22.91 -18.38
N ASP A 159 -3.59 23.47 -17.17
CA ASP A 159 -4.58 23.19 -16.12
C ASP A 159 -6.00 23.66 -16.53
N SER A 160 -6.06 24.78 -17.26
CA SER A 160 -7.30 25.34 -17.83
C SER A 160 -7.67 24.77 -19.20
N PHE A 161 -6.90 23.83 -19.77
CA PHE A 161 -7.10 23.22 -21.10
C PHE A 161 -7.08 24.22 -22.26
N GLN A 162 -6.47 25.39 -22.08
CA GLN A 162 -6.22 26.35 -23.15
C GLN A 162 -5.04 25.91 -24.03
N LEU A 163 -4.10 25.13 -23.49
CA LEU A 163 -3.00 24.53 -24.21
C LEU A 163 -3.28 23.05 -24.47
N ILE A 164 -3.69 22.74 -25.70
CA ILE A 164 -3.90 21.37 -26.18
C ILE A 164 -2.61 20.81 -26.77
N SER A 165 -2.43 19.49 -26.68
CA SER A 165 -1.42 18.74 -27.42
C SER A 165 -1.66 18.86 -28.92
N GLN A 166 -0.60 18.74 -29.72
CA GLN A 166 -0.74 18.59 -31.17
C GLN A 166 -1.22 17.19 -31.58
N PHE A 167 -1.13 16.21 -30.68
CA PHE A 167 -1.61 14.85 -30.90
C PHE A 167 -3.02 14.67 -30.31
N ASP A 168 -4.02 14.49 -31.18
CA ASP A 168 -5.42 14.30 -30.78
C ASP A 168 -5.62 13.18 -29.74
N ARG A 169 -4.79 12.14 -29.80
CA ARG A 169 -4.84 11.04 -28.83
C ARG A 169 -4.54 11.52 -27.41
N HIS A 170 -3.50 12.33 -27.21
CA HIS A 170 -3.15 12.86 -25.89
C HIS A 170 -4.26 13.78 -25.37
N ASN A 171 -4.89 14.57 -26.24
CA ASN A 171 -6.02 15.42 -25.84
C ASN A 171 -7.20 14.59 -25.33
N LYS A 172 -7.58 13.55 -26.08
CA LYS A 172 -8.66 12.63 -25.66
C LYS A 172 -8.34 11.92 -24.36
N GLU A 173 -7.11 11.43 -24.19
CA GLU A 173 -6.68 10.79 -22.95
C GLU A 173 -6.75 11.78 -21.77
N ARG A 174 -6.25 13.01 -21.93
CA ARG A 174 -6.32 14.06 -20.89
C ARG A 174 -7.76 14.42 -20.51
N GLU A 175 -8.65 14.56 -21.50
CA GLU A 175 -10.08 14.80 -21.28
C GLU A 175 -10.73 13.66 -20.50
N GLN A 176 -10.49 12.41 -20.92
CA GLN A 176 -11.02 11.21 -20.25
C GLN A 176 -10.55 11.09 -18.80
N PHE A 177 -9.26 11.30 -18.53
CA PHE A 177 -8.74 11.27 -17.16
C PHE A 177 -9.30 12.39 -16.30
N ARG A 178 -9.50 13.59 -16.86
CA ARG A 178 -10.13 14.69 -16.13
C ARG A 178 -11.60 14.43 -15.82
N GLU A 179 -12.35 13.93 -16.79
CA GLU A 179 -13.75 13.53 -16.58
C GLU A 179 -13.83 12.45 -15.51
N ALA A 180 -13.02 11.39 -15.61
CA ALA A 180 -12.94 10.34 -14.61
C ALA A 180 -12.57 10.88 -13.21
N TRP A 181 -11.63 11.80 -13.10
CA TRP A 181 -11.26 12.45 -11.84
C TRP A 181 -12.36 13.31 -11.25
N ASN A 182 -13.12 14.02 -12.10
CA ASN A 182 -14.23 14.85 -11.67
C ASN A 182 -15.40 14.00 -11.16
N ASP A 183 -15.66 12.87 -11.81
CA ASP A 183 -16.74 11.93 -11.47
C ASP A 183 -16.36 10.94 -10.36
N CYS A 184 -15.07 10.82 -10.03
CA CYS A 184 -14.58 9.95 -8.96
C CYS A 184 -15.08 10.43 -7.58
N SER A 185 -15.78 9.56 -6.86
CA SER A 185 -16.24 9.82 -5.49
C SER A 185 -15.11 9.68 -4.46
N GLU A 186 -14.20 8.72 -4.66
CA GLU A 186 -13.07 8.43 -3.75
C GLU A 186 -11.75 8.92 -4.34
N LYS A 187 -11.65 10.23 -4.56
CA LYS A 187 -10.49 10.88 -5.21
C LYS A 187 -9.15 10.57 -4.54
N LEU A 188 -9.12 10.58 -3.21
CA LEU A 188 -7.89 10.26 -2.48
C LEU A 188 -7.46 8.80 -2.67
N ASP A 189 -8.41 7.87 -2.78
CA ASP A 189 -8.12 6.46 -3.07
C ASP A 189 -7.44 6.31 -4.43
N GLU A 190 -7.91 7.06 -5.44
CA GLU A 190 -7.29 7.05 -6.77
C GLU A 190 -5.85 7.56 -6.77
N ILE A 191 -5.52 8.56 -5.96
CA ILE A 191 -4.13 8.98 -5.75
C ILE A 191 -3.33 7.87 -5.08
N TRP A 192 -3.87 7.23 -4.03
CA TRP A 192 -3.16 6.14 -3.34
C TRP A 192 -2.82 4.96 -4.24
N TRP A 193 -3.63 4.69 -5.25
CA TRP A 193 -3.32 3.68 -6.27
C TRP A 193 -2.31 4.14 -7.34
N GLY A 194 -1.71 5.32 -7.17
CA GLY A 194 -0.74 5.88 -8.10
C GLY A 194 -1.37 6.40 -9.39
N LEU A 195 -2.64 6.84 -9.36
CA LEU A 195 -3.38 7.32 -10.51
C LEU A 195 -3.44 6.24 -11.63
N ARG A 196 -4.31 5.25 -11.46
CA ARG A 196 -4.33 4.04 -12.30
C ARG A 196 -4.54 4.39 -13.78
N GLY A 197 -3.69 3.82 -14.62
CA GLY A 197 -3.71 4.06 -16.07
C GLY A 197 -3.06 5.38 -16.50
N SER A 198 -2.52 6.18 -15.57
CA SER A 198 -1.83 7.44 -15.89
C SER A 198 -0.41 7.29 -16.38
N ASP A 199 0.16 6.08 -16.38
CA ASP A 199 1.54 5.79 -16.79
C ASP A 199 1.87 6.28 -18.23
N CYS A 200 0.85 6.61 -19.02
CA CYS A 200 0.97 7.10 -20.40
C CYS A 200 0.70 8.61 -20.56
N MET A 201 0.41 9.36 -19.48
CA MET A 201 0.11 10.80 -19.57
C MET A 201 1.38 11.61 -19.80
N ASP A 202 1.73 11.76 -21.07
CA ASP A 202 2.88 12.57 -21.46
C ASP A 202 2.48 14.04 -21.68
N TYR A 203 3.11 14.92 -20.91
CA TYR A 203 3.08 16.36 -21.14
C TYR A 203 4.31 16.76 -21.92
N GLU A 204 4.10 17.32 -23.11
CA GLU A 204 5.17 17.83 -23.95
C GLU A 204 5.94 18.96 -23.23
N GLU A 205 5.32 19.60 -22.24
CA GLU A 205 5.81 20.72 -21.45
C GLU A 205 6.86 20.39 -20.38
N ARG A 206 7.32 19.13 -20.29
CA ARG A 206 8.40 18.68 -19.38
C ARG A 206 9.62 19.63 -19.32
N PRO A 207 10.18 20.15 -20.43
CA PRO A 207 11.36 21.02 -20.35
C PRO A 207 11.11 22.31 -19.54
N LEU A 208 9.89 22.87 -19.62
CA LEU A 208 9.56 24.07 -18.86
C LEU A 208 9.36 23.79 -17.37
N PHE A 209 8.81 22.61 -17.03
CA PHE A 209 8.70 22.18 -15.65
C PHE A 209 10.10 21.98 -15.03
N GLN A 210 11.01 21.32 -15.75
CA GLN A 210 12.42 21.15 -15.36
C GLN A 210 13.11 22.50 -15.11
N VAL A 211 12.97 23.42 -16.06
CA VAL A 211 13.55 24.77 -15.95
C VAL A 211 12.98 25.50 -14.72
N LEU A 212 11.66 25.47 -14.51
CA LEU A 212 11.03 26.12 -13.36
C LEU A 212 11.50 25.49 -12.03
N GLY A 213 11.45 24.16 -11.91
CA GLY A 213 11.86 23.43 -10.71
C GLY A 213 13.33 23.65 -10.33
N THR A 214 14.20 23.74 -11.33
CA THR A 214 15.65 23.95 -11.13
C THR A 214 15.99 25.40 -10.83
N LEU A 215 15.41 26.37 -11.56
CA LEU A 215 15.71 27.79 -11.39
C LEU A 215 15.06 28.39 -10.13
N ASP A 216 13.84 27.94 -9.80
CA ASP A 216 13.10 28.35 -8.60
C ASP A 216 12.09 27.29 -8.16
N SER A 217 12.58 26.35 -7.35
CA SER A 217 11.76 25.31 -6.72
C SER A 217 10.63 25.82 -5.82
N VAL A 218 10.78 27.03 -5.24
CA VAL A 218 9.77 27.58 -4.33
C VAL A 218 8.59 28.05 -5.18
N GLU A 219 8.90 28.76 -6.26
CA GLU A 219 7.89 29.16 -7.24
C GLU A 219 7.26 27.94 -7.92
N PHE A 220 8.04 26.91 -8.28
CA PHE A 220 7.52 25.63 -8.79
C PHE A 220 6.46 25.05 -7.85
N MET A 221 6.77 24.93 -6.56
CA MET A 221 5.83 24.41 -5.57
C MET A 221 4.60 25.30 -5.44
N SER A 222 4.77 26.63 -5.48
CA SER A 222 3.64 27.57 -5.45
C SER A 222 2.70 27.39 -6.64
N VAL A 223 3.24 27.10 -7.82
CA VAL A 223 2.47 26.89 -9.06
C VAL A 223 1.71 25.57 -9.02
N VAL A 224 2.40 24.46 -8.74
CA VAL A 224 1.74 23.15 -8.71
C VAL A 224 0.67 23.08 -7.62
N SER A 225 0.90 23.74 -6.48
CA SER A 225 -0.05 23.80 -5.35
C SER A 225 -1.39 24.47 -5.64
N GLN A 226 -1.51 25.16 -6.78
CA GLN A 226 -2.75 25.81 -7.21
C GLN A 226 -3.63 24.89 -8.07
N SER A 227 -3.09 23.76 -8.56
CA SER A 227 -3.83 22.84 -9.41
C SER A 227 -4.52 21.76 -8.59
N THR A 228 -5.77 21.46 -8.95
CA THR A 228 -6.51 20.30 -8.42
C THR A 228 -6.42 19.09 -9.35
N ASN A 229 -5.58 19.14 -10.39
CA ASN A 229 -5.40 18.08 -11.38
C ASN A 229 -4.20 17.21 -10.99
N PRO A 230 -4.42 16.04 -10.35
CA PRO A 230 -3.32 15.23 -9.85
C PRO A 230 -2.44 14.69 -10.97
N TYR A 231 -2.96 14.50 -12.19
CA TYR A 231 -2.16 14.00 -13.32
C TYR A 231 -1.16 15.03 -13.83
N LEU A 232 -1.55 16.31 -13.89
CA LEU A 232 -0.65 17.40 -14.27
C LEU A 232 0.42 17.61 -13.20
N VAL A 233 0.02 17.64 -11.92
CA VAL A 233 0.96 17.76 -10.79
C VAL A 233 1.93 16.58 -10.77
N ASN A 234 1.45 15.35 -10.96
CA ASN A 234 2.29 14.16 -11.02
C ASN A 234 3.31 14.22 -12.16
N SER A 235 2.87 14.65 -13.36
CA SER A 235 3.76 14.84 -14.51
C SER A 235 4.80 15.94 -14.26
N ALA A 236 4.42 17.03 -13.60
CA ALA A 236 5.35 18.09 -13.22
C ALA A 236 6.41 17.59 -12.23
N PHE A 237 6.02 16.83 -11.20
CA PHE A 237 6.96 16.20 -10.27
C PHE A 237 7.90 15.19 -10.96
N PHE A 238 7.37 14.39 -11.88
CA PHE A 238 8.19 13.50 -12.70
C PHE A 238 9.20 14.28 -13.54
N ALA A 239 8.76 15.34 -14.22
CA ALA A 239 9.62 16.14 -15.09
C ALA A 239 10.82 16.71 -14.35
N VAL A 240 10.62 17.25 -13.15
CA VAL A 240 11.68 17.87 -12.33
C VAL A 240 12.60 16.85 -11.64
N GLY A 241 12.30 15.55 -11.71
CA GLY A 241 13.12 14.50 -11.08
C GLY A 241 12.80 14.24 -9.61
N ALA A 242 11.60 14.57 -9.13
CA ALA A 242 11.21 14.30 -7.73
C ALA A 242 11.24 12.79 -7.39
N TYR A 243 11.06 11.94 -8.41
CA TYR A 243 11.18 10.49 -8.30
C TYR A 243 12.64 10.03 -8.25
N ASP A 244 13.56 10.80 -8.81
CA ASP A 244 14.93 10.36 -9.03
C ASP A 244 15.88 10.86 -7.96
N GLU A 245 15.58 11.99 -7.32
CA GLU A 245 16.45 12.62 -6.32
C GLU A 245 15.80 12.73 -4.94
N PHE A 246 16.45 12.13 -3.92
CA PHE A 246 15.93 12.17 -2.54
C PHE A 246 15.83 13.61 -2.01
N ASN A 247 16.85 14.42 -2.29
CA ASN A 247 16.90 15.80 -1.80
C ASN A 247 15.77 16.65 -2.40
N LEU A 248 15.39 16.38 -3.65
CA LEU A 248 14.31 17.10 -4.30
C LEU A 248 12.95 16.68 -3.75
N TRP A 249 12.74 15.37 -3.55
CA TRP A 249 11.56 14.86 -2.84
C TRP A 249 11.45 15.43 -1.43
N GLU A 250 12.54 15.49 -0.66
CA GLU A 250 12.57 16.09 0.69
C GLU A 250 12.13 17.56 0.62
N LYS A 251 12.71 18.33 -0.31
CA LYS A 251 12.43 19.75 -0.49
C LYS A 251 10.97 20.02 -0.83
N PHE A 252 10.39 19.21 -1.73
CA PHE A 252 8.98 19.32 -2.07
C PHE A 252 8.07 18.84 -0.95
N SER A 253 8.43 17.78 -0.23
CA SER A 253 7.68 17.29 0.94
C SER A 253 7.66 18.31 2.08
N VAL A 254 8.72 19.11 2.25
CA VAL A 254 8.73 20.21 3.24
C VAL A 254 7.91 21.41 2.77
N SER A 255 7.91 21.69 1.46
CA SER A 255 7.28 22.88 0.89
C SER A 255 5.81 22.68 0.50
N ALA A 256 5.37 21.42 0.35
CA ALA A 256 4.01 21.09 -0.04
C ALA A 256 3.02 21.63 1.02
N PRO A 257 1.86 22.17 0.58
CA PRO A 257 0.83 22.60 1.52
C PRO A 257 0.39 21.44 2.42
N THR A 258 -0.23 21.77 3.56
CA THR A 258 -0.88 20.76 4.39
C THR A 258 -1.97 20.09 3.57
N ALA A 259 -2.02 18.75 3.55
CA ALA A 259 -3.04 18.01 2.84
C ALA A 259 -4.17 17.53 3.75
N PHE A 260 -3.89 17.39 5.05
CA PHE A 260 -4.87 16.92 6.02
C PHE A 260 -5.05 17.94 7.14
N VAL A 261 -6.31 18.14 7.54
CA VAL A 261 -6.66 18.94 8.72
C VAL A 261 -6.56 18.09 9.99
N ASP A 262 -6.69 18.72 11.16
CA ASP A 262 -6.39 18.11 12.48
C ASP A 262 -7.16 16.81 12.76
N ASP A 263 -8.38 16.64 12.23
CA ASP A 263 -9.20 15.43 12.41
C ASP A 263 -8.86 14.30 11.43
N GLY A 264 -7.94 14.53 10.49
CA GLY A 264 -7.58 13.60 9.43
C GLY A 264 -8.29 13.84 8.10
N ALA A 265 -9.24 14.79 8.02
CA ALA A 265 -9.95 15.04 6.79
C ALA A 265 -9.03 15.62 5.72
N TRP A 266 -9.19 15.15 4.49
CA TRP A 266 -8.41 15.61 3.35
C TRP A 266 -8.95 16.94 2.83
N ASN A 267 -8.07 17.94 2.69
CA ASN A 267 -8.46 19.28 2.23
C ASN A 267 -8.36 19.45 0.71
N THR A 268 -8.27 18.34 -0.04
CA THR A 268 -8.14 18.26 -1.51
C THR A 268 -6.78 18.62 -2.11
N SER A 269 -5.77 18.97 -1.30
CA SER A 269 -4.38 19.11 -1.80
C SER A 269 -3.83 17.77 -2.29
N VAL A 270 -3.30 17.75 -3.52
CA VAL A 270 -2.87 16.54 -4.21
C VAL A 270 -1.38 16.25 -4.04
N GLU A 271 -0.58 17.27 -3.71
CA GLU A 271 0.88 17.21 -3.75
C GLU A 271 1.43 16.22 -2.74
N MET A 272 1.01 16.36 -1.47
CA MET A 272 1.52 15.51 -0.41
C MET A 272 1.08 14.04 -0.58
N PRO A 273 -0.20 13.73 -0.88
CA PRO A 273 -0.59 12.37 -1.23
C PRO A 273 0.25 11.75 -2.36
N LEU A 274 0.51 12.48 -3.45
CA LEU A 274 1.36 12.01 -4.55
C LEU A 274 2.81 11.75 -4.07
N LEU A 275 3.41 12.67 -3.33
CA LEU A 275 4.76 12.52 -2.78
C LEU A 275 4.89 11.33 -1.82
N LEU A 276 3.82 10.94 -1.10
CA LEU A 276 3.81 9.74 -0.25
C LEU A 276 3.81 8.44 -1.07
N VAL A 277 3.05 8.42 -2.17
CA VAL A 277 3.08 7.30 -3.12
C VAL A 277 4.46 7.16 -3.73
N MET A 278 5.07 8.28 -4.15
CA MET A 278 6.45 8.30 -4.67
C MET A 278 7.45 7.72 -3.66
N ALA A 279 7.37 8.14 -2.40
CA ALA A 279 8.27 7.66 -1.35
C ALA A 279 8.15 6.14 -1.16
N ARG A 280 6.92 5.61 -1.13
CA ARG A 280 6.69 4.17 -1.05
C ARG A 280 7.26 3.44 -2.26
N ASP A 281 6.99 3.94 -3.47
CA ASP A 281 7.47 3.30 -4.70
C ASP A 281 8.99 3.27 -4.77
N GLN A 282 9.68 4.32 -4.33
CA GLN A 282 11.15 4.34 -4.25
C GLN A 282 11.69 3.32 -3.25
N LEU A 283 11.04 3.15 -2.10
CA LEU A 283 11.41 2.11 -1.13
C LEU A 283 11.21 0.69 -1.69
N LEU A 284 10.13 0.48 -2.47
CA LEU A 284 9.90 -0.80 -3.15
C LEU A 284 10.94 -1.10 -4.23
N GLN A 285 11.48 -0.07 -4.91
CA GLN A 285 12.53 -0.28 -5.91
C GLN A 285 13.79 -0.90 -5.29
N ALA A 286 14.18 -0.53 -4.06
CA ALA A 286 15.36 -1.09 -3.41
C ALA A 286 15.39 -2.63 -3.41
N GLY A 287 14.25 -3.27 -3.13
CA GLY A 287 14.11 -4.72 -3.18
C GLY A 287 14.14 -5.30 -4.59
N ARG A 288 13.57 -4.58 -5.56
CA ARG A 288 13.50 -5.00 -6.98
C ARG A 288 14.85 -5.01 -7.67
N LEU A 289 15.80 -4.18 -7.22
CA LEU A 289 17.16 -4.12 -7.77
C LEU A 289 18.01 -5.34 -7.42
N ILE A 290 17.58 -6.15 -6.44
CA ILE A 290 18.32 -7.36 -6.06
C ILE A 290 18.06 -8.49 -7.09
N PRO A 291 19.10 -9.14 -7.63
CA PRO A 291 18.95 -10.30 -8.51
C PRO A 291 18.04 -11.38 -7.93
N HIS A 292 17.30 -12.13 -8.76
CA HIS A 292 16.38 -13.16 -8.26
C HIS A 292 17.08 -14.45 -7.83
N PHE A 293 18.30 -14.70 -8.31
CA PHE A 293 19.07 -15.92 -8.09
C PHE A 293 20.46 -15.60 -7.54
N ASP A 294 21.04 -16.52 -6.76
CA ASP A 294 22.44 -16.49 -6.27
C ASP A 294 22.86 -15.27 -5.43
N VAL A 295 21.89 -14.61 -4.78
CA VAL A 295 22.15 -13.45 -3.91
C VAL A 295 22.76 -13.90 -2.59
N GLN A 296 23.81 -13.21 -2.17
CA GLN A 296 24.45 -13.47 -0.88
C GLN A 296 23.62 -12.88 0.27
N ASP A 297 23.54 -13.58 1.40
CA ASP A 297 22.82 -13.08 2.59
C ASP A 297 23.28 -11.68 3.03
N ALA A 298 24.57 -11.39 2.86
CA ALA A 298 25.14 -10.06 3.15
C ALA A 298 24.55 -8.94 2.27
N GLU A 299 24.19 -9.23 1.03
CA GLU A 299 23.55 -8.26 0.13
C GLU A 299 22.10 -8.01 0.53
N VAL A 300 21.38 -9.07 0.92
CA VAL A 300 20.01 -8.97 1.45
C VAL A 300 20.00 -8.10 2.71
N GLU A 301 20.90 -8.35 3.65
CA GLU A 301 20.99 -7.55 4.88
C GLU A 301 21.39 -6.09 4.63
N LYS A 302 22.27 -5.85 3.63
CA LYS A 302 22.59 -4.48 3.21
C LYS A 302 21.34 -3.74 2.71
N VAL A 303 20.51 -4.38 1.89
CA VAL A 303 19.27 -3.76 1.40
C VAL A 303 18.24 -3.59 2.52
N LYS A 304 18.14 -4.51 3.48
CA LYS A 304 17.30 -4.30 4.67
C LYS A 304 17.69 -3.03 5.44
N GLN A 305 18.98 -2.87 5.71
CA GLN A 305 19.50 -1.69 6.41
C GLN A 305 19.28 -0.40 5.64
N GLU A 306 19.41 -0.47 4.32
CA GLU A 306 19.12 0.64 3.41
C GLU A 306 17.64 1.06 3.46
N ILE A 307 16.72 0.12 3.27
CA ILE A 307 15.27 0.38 3.34
C ILE A 307 14.92 0.95 4.71
N ALA A 308 15.46 0.39 5.80
CA ALA A 308 15.23 0.88 7.15
C ALA A 308 15.73 2.34 7.33
N SER A 309 16.93 2.65 6.82
CA SER A 309 17.51 4.00 6.91
C SER A 309 16.72 5.02 6.09
N LEU A 310 16.31 4.66 4.86
CA LEU A 310 15.49 5.51 4.00
C LEU A 310 14.11 5.73 4.61
N THR A 311 13.49 4.68 5.14
CA THR A 311 12.21 4.75 5.83
C THR A 311 12.28 5.70 7.03
N GLU A 312 13.32 5.58 7.87
CA GLU A 312 13.50 6.49 9.00
C GLU A 312 13.68 7.95 8.56
N ALA A 313 14.45 8.20 7.49
CA ALA A 313 14.62 9.54 6.95
C ALA A 313 13.31 10.14 6.39
N VAL A 314 12.53 9.35 5.63
CA VAL A 314 11.22 9.75 5.12
C VAL A 314 10.29 10.14 6.27
N ILE A 315 10.13 9.28 7.28
CA ILE A 315 9.24 9.57 8.41
C ILE A 315 9.76 10.76 9.24
N GLU A 316 11.08 10.91 9.43
CA GLU A 316 11.68 12.07 10.11
C GLU A 316 11.37 13.39 9.40
N ILE A 317 11.43 13.43 8.08
CA ILE A 317 11.07 14.61 7.27
C ILE A 317 9.58 14.92 7.44
N LEU A 318 8.72 13.92 7.24
CA LEU A 318 7.27 14.07 7.33
C LEU A 318 6.81 14.47 8.74
N SER A 319 7.49 13.99 9.79
CA SER A 319 7.15 14.29 11.18
C SER A 319 7.30 15.77 11.58
N LYS A 320 8.04 16.55 10.78
CA LYS A 320 8.26 17.99 11.01
C LYS A 320 7.16 18.86 10.42
N ARG A 321 6.25 18.28 9.63
CA ARG A 321 5.14 18.99 9.00
C ARG A 321 4.07 19.33 10.02
N GLN A 322 3.30 20.39 9.74
CA GLN A 322 2.18 20.81 10.58
C GLN A 322 1.06 19.75 10.62
N ASP A 323 0.83 19.05 9.52
CA ASP A 323 -0.18 18.01 9.36
C ASP A 323 0.37 16.59 9.59
N ALA A 324 1.52 16.44 10.26
CA ALA A 324 2.19 15.14 10.40
C ALA A 324 1.30 14.04 11.02
N LEU A 325 0.58 14.36 12.09
CA LEU A 325 -0.29 13.40 12.77
C LEU A 325 -1.45 12.90 11.87
N PRO A 326 -2.29 13.78 11.29
CA PRO A 326 -3.34 13.33 10.38
C PRO A 326 -2.80 12.70 9.09
N LEU A 327 -1.67 13.17 8.56
CA LEU A 327 -0.98 12.55 7.42
C LEU A 327 -0.58 11.10 7.74
N PHE A 328 0.05 10.87 8.89
CA PHE A 328 0.42 9.52 9.31
C PHE A 328 -0.80 8.63 9.52
N ALA A 329 -1.90 9.14 10.08
CA ALA A 329 -3.13 8.38 10.24
C ALA A 329 -3.68 7.90 8.89
N ARG A 330 -3.84 8.79 7.90
CA ARG A 330 -4.38 8.43 6.57
C ARG A 330 -3.44 7.52 5.79
N TRP A 331 -2.14 7.84 5.75
CA TRP A 331 -1.19 7.06 4.97
C TRP A 331 -0.97 5.66 5.54
N SER A 332 -0.79 5.53 6.86
CA SER A 332 -0.65 4.22 7.52
C SER A 332 -1.89 3.35 7.35
N THR A 333 -3.09 3.94 7.32
CA THR A 333 -4.35 3.22 7.04
C THR A 333 -4.34 2.59 5.65
N TRP A 334 -3.88 3.34 4.64
CA TRP A 334 -3.74 2.78 3.29
C TRP A 334 -2.63 1.72 3.20
N LEU A 335 -1.49 1.91 3.87
CA LEU A 335 -0.43 0.88 3.95
C LEU A 335 -0.96 -0.42 4.60
N MET A 336 -1.74 -0.30 5.68
CA MET A 336 -2.35 -1.45 6.34
C MET A 336 -3.37 -2.14 5.43
N ARG A 337 -4.13 -1.39 4.62
CA ARG A 337 -4.99 -1.99 3.60
C ARG A 337 -4.18 -2.84 2.61
N GLN A 338 -3.01 -2.38 2.15
CA GLN A 338 -2.15 -3.18 1.27
C GLN A 338 -1.70 -4.47 1.94
N LEU A 339 -1.28 -4.40 3.22
CA LEU A 339 -0.91 -5.58 4.01
C LEU A 339 -2.05 -6.59 4.13
N LEU A 340 -3.26 -6.12 4.44
CA LEU A 340 -4.43 -6.99 4.60
C LEU A 340 -4.89 -7.61 3.28
N ILE A 341 -4.72 -6.93 2.14
CA ILE A 341 -5.06 -7.48 0.81
C ILE A 341 -4.05 -8.57 0.39
N GLN A 342 -2.76 -8.35 0.63
CA GLN A 342 -1.70 -9.27 0.20
C GLN A 342 -1.51 -10.44 1.17
N GLY A 343 -1.97 -10.29 2.41
CA GLY A 343 -1.67 -11.17 3.53
C GLY A 343 -0.31 -10.83 4.14
N ILE A 344 -0.17 -10.96 5.46
CA ILE A 344 1.09 -10.64 6.15
C ILE A 344 2.03 -11.85 6.07
N LYS A 345 2.53 -12.08 4.87
CA LYS A 345 3.55 -13.09 4.55
C LYS A 345 4.80 -12.42 4.05
N ASP A 346 5.92 -13.11 4.20
CA ASP A 346 7.22 -12.65 3.69
C ASP A 346 7.67 -11.30 4.27
N THR A 347 7.33 -11.03 5.54
CA THR A 347 7.74 -9.81 6.29
C THR A 347 9.25 -9.65 6.43
N ASN A 348 10.04 -10.70 6.14
CA ASN A 348 11.50 -10.68 6.12
C ASN A 348 12.10 -10.63 4.70
N ASN A 349 11.26 -10.70 3.67
CA ASN A 349 11.69 -10.67 2.28
C ASN A 349 11.72 -9.23 1.77
N VAL A 350 12.91 -8.67 1.61
CA VAL A 350 13.13 -7.31 1.08
C VAL A 350 12.50 -7.04 -0.28
N ARG A 351 12.16 -8.07 -1.06
CA ARG A 351 11.49 -7.92 -2.37
C ARG A 351 9.97 -7.78 -2.25
N SER A 352 9.41 -8.14 -1.09
CA SER A 352 7.97 -8.10 -0.85
C SER A 352 7.54 -6.68 -0.48
N SER A 353 6.40 -6.23 -1.00
CA SER A 353 5.76 -5.00 -0.54
C SER A 353 5.40 -5.06 0.95
N THR A 354 5.10 -6.25 1.47
CA THR A 354 4.84 -6.47 2.89
C THR A 354 6.00 -6.02 3.78
N PHE A 355 7.25 -6.22 3.34
CA PHE A 355 8.44 -5.78 4.09
C PHE A 355 8.49 -4.25 4.21
N VAL A 356 8.32 -3.55 3.08
CA VAL A 356 8.36 -2.07 3.02
C VAL A 356 7.19 -1.45 3.78
N ASP A 357 5.98 -1.96 3.56
CA ASP A 357 4.76 -1.45 4.20
C ASP A 357 4.82 -1.66 5.72
N THR A 358 5.33 -2.81 6.19
CA THR A 358 5.57 -3.05 7.62
C THR A 358 6.62 -2.11 8.19
N ALA A 359 7.75 -1.89 7.49
CA ALA A 359 8.80 -0.98 7.94
C ALA A 359 8.30 0.48 8.05
N LEU A 360 7.48 0.92 7.10
CA LEU A 360 6.84 2.24 7.12
C LEU A 360 5.88 2.38 8.29
N ILE A 361 4.95 1.42 8.46
CA ILE A 361 3.98 1.42 9.57
C ILE A 361 4.70 1.42 10.92
N GLU A 362 5.74 0.61 11.08
CA GLU A 362 6.53 0.53 12.32
C GLU A 362 7.27 1.85 12.60
N SER A 363 7.89 2.45 11.58
CA SER A 363 8.61 3.73 11.70
C SER A 363 7.65 4.88 12.06
N ILE A 364 6.47 4.92 11.45
CA ILE A 364 5.39 5.84 11.83
C ILE A 364 5.02 5.63 13.31
N GLY A 365 4.77 4.39 13.73
CA GLY A 365 4.43 4.06 15.12
C GLY A 365 5.50 4.56 16.10
N ARG A 366 6.79 4.31 15.82
CA ARG A 366 7.91 4.81 16.64
C ARG A 366 7.90 6.33 16.78
N LYS A 367 7.56 7.08 15.73
CA LYS A 367 7.44 8.55 15.79
C LYS A 367 6.23 9.03 16.55
N LEU A 368 5.12 8.31 16.49
CA LEU A 368 3.89 8.59 17.24
C LEU A 368 4.02 8.26 18.73
N LYS A 369 5.11 7.65 19.17
CA LYS A 369 5.30 7.26 20.57
C LYS A 369 5.15 8.43 21.53
N GLY A 370 4.20 8.31 22.45
CA GLY A 370 3.88 9.33 23.45
C GLY A 370 3.07 10.52 22.91
N GLN A 371 2.58 10.45 21.68
CA GLN A 371 1.66 11.44 21.10
C GLN A 371 0.20 10.98 21.24
N ASN A 372 -0.72 11.93 21.28
CA ASN A 372 -2.15 11.62 21.21
C ASN A 372 -2.52 11.32 19.76
N VAL A 373 -2.86 10.07 19.48
CA VAL A 373 -3.30 9.64 18.14
C VAL A 373 -4.76 10.03 17.88
N ILE A 374 -5.11 10.17 16.60
CA ILE A 374 -6.50 10.36 16.17
C ILE A 374 -7.26 9.07 16.48
N SER A 375 -8.40 9.16 17.14
CA SER A 375 -9.13 7.99 17.63
C SER A 375 -10.27 7.54 16.71
N ALA A 376 -10.71 8.40 15.80
CA ALA A 376 -11.84 8.17 14.91
C ALA A 376 -11.46 8.46 13.46
N SER A 377 -12.07 7.74 12.52
CA SER A 377 -11.95 8.06 11.10
C SER A 377 -12.62 9.40 10.79
N PRO A 378 -12.01 10.23 9.94
CA PRO A 378 -12.59 11.51 9.55
C PRO A 378 -13.84 11.32 8.68
N SER A 379 -14.66 12.37 8.55
CA SER A 379 -15.95 12.29 7.87
C SER A 379 -15.87 12.04 6.36
N ASP A 380 -14.74 12.39 5.73
CA ASP A 380 -14.46 12.18 4.31
C ASP A 380 -13.82 10.80 4.04
N ALA A 381 -13.51 10.02 5.09
CA ALA A 381 -12.89 8.71 4.91
C ALA A 381 -13.91 7.72 4.29
N PRO A 382 -13.51 6.97 3.25
CA PRO A 382 -14.32 5.88 2.72
C PRO A 382 -14.49 4.78 3.77
N ALA A 383 -15.57 4.01 3.66
CA ALA A 383 -15.98 3.07 4.71
C ALA A 383 -14.91 2.03 5.05
N TRP A 384 -14.09 1.62 4.07
CA TRP A 384 -13.01 0.64 4.27
C TRP A 384 -11.91 1.13 5.23
N GLU A 385 -11.69 2.45 5.35
CA GLU A 385 -10.63 3.02 6.20
C GLU A 385 -10.89 2.75 7.69
N ALA A 386 -12.15 2.64 8.11
CA ALA A 386 -12.51 2.56 9.52
C ALA A 386 -11.82 1.40 10.25
N TRP A 387 -11.89 0.19 9.70
CA TRP A 387 -11.31 -0.99 10.34
C TRP A 387 -9.85 -1.21 9.96
N CYS A 388 -9.39 -0.72 8.81
CA CYS A 388 -7.96 -0.65 8.51
C CYS A 388 -7.22 0.27 9.48
N TYR A 389 -7.81 1.41 9.86
CA TYR A 389 -7.20 2.32 10.80
C TYR A 389 -7.16 1.74 12.21
N GLN A 390 -8.23 1.07 12.64
CA GLN A 390 -8.21 0.28 13.88
C GLN A 390 -7.10 -0.76 13.86
N ALA A 391 -6.85 -1.41 12.72
CA ALA A 391 -5.76 -2.35 12.59
C ALA A 391 -4.37 -1.70 12.70
N VAL A 392 -4.18 -0.49 12.17
CA VAL A 392 -2.97 0.32 12.39
C VAL A 392 -2.76 0.60 13.88
N LEU A 393 -3.79 1.12 14.55
CA LEU A 393 -3.71 1.45 15.99
C LEU A 393 -3.39 0.21 16.83
N ALA A 394 -4.03 -0.92 16.52
CA ALA A 394 -3.73 -2.20 17.13
C ALA A 394 -2.29 -2.66 16.89
N SER A 395 -1.77 -2.50 15.66
CA SER A 395 -0.38 -2.81 15.33
C SER A 395 0.60 -1.95 16.13
N HIS A 396 0.38 -0.64 16.18
CA HIS A 396 1.23 0.28 16.95
C HIS A 396 1.19 0.02 18.46
N ALA A 397 0.00 -0.29 18.99
CA ALA A 397 -0.17 -0.65 20.40
C ALA A 397 0.50 -2.00 20.72
N HIS A 398 0.37 -2.99 19.85
CA HIS A 398 1.06 -4.28 19.97
C HIS A 398 2.59 -4.12 20.05
N SER A 399 3.15 -3.22 19.24
CA SER A 399 4.57 -2.88 19.29
C SER A 399 4.98 -1.98 20.46
N GLY A 400 4.06 -1.58 21.33
CA GLY A 400 4.32 -0.73 22.50
C GLY A 400 4.68 0.72 22.15
N PHE A 401 4.22 1.21 20.99
CA PHE A 401 4.42 2.60 20.58
C PHE A 401 3.33 3.53 21.13
N ILE A 402 2.09 3.06 21.14
CA ILE A 402 0.94 3.78 21.70
C ILE A 402 0.18 2.91 22.69
N ASP A 403 -0.75 3.51 23.43
CA ASP A 403 -1.68 2.75 24.27
C ASP A 403 -2.74 2.05 23.40
N PRO A 404 -3.26 0.88 23.83
CA PRO A 404 -4.35 0.21 23.12
C PRO A 404 -5.56 1.13 22.93
N PRO A 405 -6.15 1.20 21.72
CA PRO A 405 -7.33 2.03 21.48
C PRO A 405 -8.56 1.49 22.21
N ASP A 406 -9.56 2.34 22.44
CA ASP A 406 -10.83 1.90 23.03
C ASP A 406 -11.61 1.03 22.04
N SER A 407 -12.04 -0.14 22.49
CA SER A 407 -12.83 -1.09 21.69
C SER A 407 -14.33 -0.78 21.67
N LYS A 408 -14.85 0.10 22.55
CA LYS A 408 -16.30 0.38 22.66
C LYS A 408 -16.92 0.85 21.35
N ASN A 409 -16.31 1.83 20.69
CA ASN A 409 -16.81 2.34 19.40
C ASN A 409 -16.85 1.25 18.32
N PHE A 410 -15.90 0.30 18.36
CA PHE A 410 -15.90 -0.85 17.47
C PHE A 410 -16.97 -1.88 17.84
N MET A 411 -17.26 -2.09 19.13
CA MET A 411 -18.31 -3.02 19.56
C MET A 411 -19.72 -2.47 19.31
N ASP A 412 -19.93 -1.17 19.50
CA ASP A 412 -21.24 -0.51 19.39
C ASP A 412 -21.82 -0.57 17.96
N VAL A 413 -20.98 -0.68 16.93
CA VAL A 413 -21.45 -0.77 15.53
C VAL A 413 -22.14 -2.10 15.21
N TRP A 414 -21.95 -3.13 16.04
CA TRP A 414 -22.55 -4.46 15.84
C TRP A 414 -23.94 -4.59 16.45
N GLY A 415 -24.31 -3.70 17.38
CA GLY A 415 -25.63 -3.65 17.98
C GLY A 415 -26.66 -3.14 16.98
N LEU A 416 -27.24 -4.03 16.19
CA LEU A 416 -28.36 -3.75 15.31
C LEU A 416 -29.66 -4.17 15.98
N ALA A 417 -30.75 -3.41 15.80
CA ALA A 417 -32.09 -3.94 15.93
C ALA A 417 -32.48 -4.72 14.65
N PRO A 418 -33.49 -5.61 14.68
CA PRO A 418 -33.95 -6.32 13.47
C PRO A 418 -34.23 -5.39 12.28
N ASP A 419 -34.85 -4.23 12.53
CA ASP A 419 -35.20 -3.26 11.48
C ASP A 419 -33.99 -2.42 11.00
N ASP A 420 -32.85 -2.45 11.72
CA ASP A 420 -31.66 -1.66 11.36
C ASP A 420 -30.87 -2.27 10.19
N TRP A 421 -31.09 -3.57 9.89
CA TRP A 421 -30.33 -4.30 8.87
C TRP A 421 -30.48 -3.70 7.46
N ALA A 422 -31.72 -3.39 7.08
CA ALA A 422 -32.06 -2.73 5.81
C ALA A 422 -31.72 -1.22 5.82
N GLY A 423 -31.61 -0.64 7.02
CA GLY A 423 -31.33 0.77 7.22
C GLY A 423 -29.87 1.17 7.06
N GLU A 424 -29.59 2.44 7.33
CA GLU A 424 -28.26 3.04 7.21
C GLU A 424 -27.23 2.39 8.14
N ARG A 425 -27.64 1.95 9.34
CA ARG A 425 -26.74 1.26 10.29
C ARG A 425 -26.24 -0.07 9.74
N GLY A 426 -27.14 -0.92 9.25
CA GLY A 426 -26.78 -2.20 8.63
C GLY A 426 -25.92 -1.99 7.39
N LYS A 427 -26.27 -1.01 6.54
CA LYS A 427 -25.46 -0.65 5.37
C LYS A 427 -24.04 -0.23 5.75
N GLN A 428 -23.87 0.67 6.73
CA GLN A 428 -22.55 1.11 7.19
C GLN A 428 -21.72 -0.04 7.77
N LEU A 429 -22.35 -0.96 8.52
CA LEU A 429 -21.66 -2.15 9.04
C LEU A 429 -21.10 -3.00 7.88
N ARG A 430 -21.93 -3.28 6.86
CA ARG A 430 -21.51 -4.05 5.68
C ARG A 430 -20.40 -3.35 4.89
N GLU A 431 -20.52 -2.05 4.67
CA GLU A 431 -19.52 -1.27 3.93
C GLU A 431 -18.18 -1.23 4.65
N ARG A 432 -18.17 -1.01 5.97
CA ARG A 432 -16.94 -1.04 6.80
C ARG A 432 -16.29 -2.42 6.83
N ALA A 433 -17.10 -3.47 6.84
CA ALA A 433 -16.62 -4.85 6.87
C ALA A 433 -16.13 -5.39 5.53
N SER A 434 -16.62 -4.80 4.42
CA SER A 434 -16.52 -5.35 3.06
C SER A 434 -15.13 -5.85 2.68
N LEU A 435 -14.09 -5.06 2.96
CA LEU A 435 -12.70 -5.43 2.68
C LEU A 435 -12.27 -6.67 3.46
N ILE A 436 -12.50 -6.68 4.77
CA ILE A 436 -12.00 -7.73 5.68
C ILE A 436 -12.74 -9.05 5.45
N VAL A 437 -14.07 -9.01 5.33
CA VAL A 437 -14.88 -10.23 5.14
C VAL A 437 -14.65 -10.89 3.78
N THR A 438 -14.17 -10.14 2.78
CA THR A 438 -13.89 -10.67 1.43
C THR A 438 -12.49 -11.29 1.34
N MET A 439 -11.53 -10.80 2.12
CA MET A 439 -10.11 -11.18 2.01
C MET A 439 -9.69 -12.29 3.00
N THR A 440 -10.48 -12.54 4.05
CA THR A 440 -10.12 -13.52 5.09
C THR A 440 -10.18 -14.96 4.55
N LYS A 441 -9.02 -15.56 4.29
CA LYS A 441 -8.87 -16.97 3.89
C LYS A 441 -8.31 -17.87 4.98
N GLU A 442 -7.74 -17.29 6.03
CA GLU A 442 -7.10 -17.99 7.15
C GLU A 442 -7.92 -17.80 8.43
N ILE A 443 -7.79 -18.72 9.39
CA ILE A 443 -8.59 -18.75 10.62
C ILE A 443 -7.65 -18.62 11.83
N PRO A 444 -7.71 -17.52 12.63
CA PRO A 444 -8.63 -16.37 12.50
C PRO A 444 -8.21 -15.31 11.46
N GLY A 445 -6.98 -15.36 10.95
CA GLY A 445 -6.43 -14.40 9.99
C GLY A 445 -5.94 -13.08 10.63
N ASP A 446 -5.06 -12.35 9.92
CA ASP A 446 -4.39 -11.16 10.44
C ASP A 446 -5.34 -10.03 10.84
N ALA A 447 -6.36 -9.76 10.00
CA ALA A 447 -7.35 -8.72 10.27
C ALA A 447 -8.09 -8.97 11.60
N ALA A 448 -8.48 -10.22 11.87
CA ALA A 448 -9.14 -10.58 13.11
C ALA A 448 -8.20 -10.43 14.32
N HIS A 449 -6.91 -10.76 14.16
CA HIS A 449 -5.92 -10.50 15.22
C HIS A 449 -5.77 -9.02 15.54
N PHE A 450 -5.72 -8.14 14.54
CA PHE A 450 -5.66 -6.71 14.81
C PHE A 450 -6.94 -6.18 15.45
N LEU A 451 -8.12 -6.57 14.94
CA LEU A 451 -9.40 -6.13 15.51
C LEU A 451 -9.66 -6.70 16.91
N ALA A 452 -9.12 -7.89 17.22
CA ALA A 452 -9.18 -8.49 18.54
C ALA A 452 -8.30 -7.75 19.55
N TYR A 453 -7.15 -7.22 19.14
CA TYR A 453 -6.14 -6.71 20.07
C TYR A 453 -6.66 -5.65 21.07
N PRO A 454 -7.47 -4.64 20.67
CA PRO A 454 -8.07 -3.70 21.62
C PRO A 454 -9.01 -4.36 22.64
N ILE A 455 -9.80 -5.34 22.22
CA ILE A 455 -10.68 -6.12 23.11
C ILE A 455 -9.83 -6.99 24.03
N THR A 456 -8.82 -7.64 23.47
CA THR A 456 -7.83 -8.42 24.20
C THR A 456 -7.22 -7.61 25.31
N MET A 457 -6.89 -6.32 25.13
CA MET A 457 -6.26 -5.48 26.15
C MET A 457 -7.23 -4.83 27.15
N SER A 458 -8.54 -5.04 27.01
CA SER A 458 -9.54 -4.53 27.95
C SER A 458 -9.52 -5.24 29.31
N GLU A 459 -10.25 -4.69 30.29
CA GLU A 459 -10.35 -5.26 31.65
C GLU A 459 -11.04 -6.64 31.67
N SER A 460 -11.99 -6.89 30.76
CA SER A 460 -12.78 -8.13 30.71
C SER A 460 -12.98 -8.59 29.25
N PRO A 461 -11.93 -9.12 28.59
CA PRO A 461 -12.00 -9.46 27.16
C PRO A 461 -13.04 -10.53 26.82
N VAL A 462 -13.24 -11.48 27.73
CA VAL A 462 -14.19 -12.59 27.57
C VAL A 462 -15.62 -12.09 27.62
N ASP A 463 -15.95 -11.30 28.64
CA ASP A 463 -17.27 -10.67 28.77
C ASP A 463 -17.56 -9.72 27.59
N ALA A 464 -16.54 -8.99 27.12
CA ALA A 464 -16.66 -8.11 25.97
C ALA A 464 -17.00 -8.90 24.69
N TRP A 465 -16.32 -10.03 24.42
CA TRP A 465 -16.64 -10.87 23.27
C TRP A 465 -18.00 -11.56 23.39
N ILE A 466 -18.36 -12.07 24.57
CA ILE A 466 -19.69 -12.67 24.81
C ILE A 466 -20.78 -11.63 24.58
N GLY A 467 -20.58 -10.39 25.09
CA GLY A 467 -21.47 -9.26 24.85
C GLY A 467 -21.61 -8.96 23.35
N LEU A 468 -20.49 -8.91 22.63
CA LEU A 468 -20.46 -8.73 21.18
C LEU A 468 -21.23 -9.83 20.43
N TRP A 469 -21.03 -11.09 20.77
CA TRP A 469 -21.78 -12.20 20.16
C TRP A 469 -23.28 -12.09 20.46
N ASN A 470 -23.66 -11.71 21.68
CA ASN A 470 -25.08 -11.59 22.03
C ASN A 470 -25.79 -10.51 21.20
N VAL A 471 -25.15 -9.36 20.95
CA VAL A 471 -25.78 -8.28 20.17
C VAL A 471 -25.90 -8.58 18.66
N THR A 472 -25.23 -9.62 18.15
CA THR A 472 -25.38 -10.06 16.75
C THR A 472 -26.57 -10.99 16.53
N GLN A 473 -27.49 -11.12 17.49
CA GLN A 473 -28.70 -11.93 17.37
C GLN A 473 -29.49 -11.66 16.06
N PRO A 474 -29.75 -10.41 15.63
CA PRO A 474 -30.48 -10.19 14.38
C PRO A 474 -29.76 -10.74 13.15
N LEU A 475 -28.42 -10.75 13.14
CA LEU A 475 -27.66 -11.36 12.04
C LEU A 475 -27.87 -12.88 12.01
N ARG A 476 -27.94 -13.54 13.17
CA ARG A 476 -28.21 -14.98 13.25
C ARG A 476 -29.62 -15.30 12.77
N GLU A 477 -30.60 -14.49 13.14
CA GLU A 477 -31.98 -14.62 12.63
C GLU A 477 -32.05 -14.48 11.10
N ILE A 478 -31.32 -13.53 10.51
CA ILE A 478 -31.23 -13.37 9.04
C ILE A 478 -30.57 -14.57 8.37
N VAL A 479 -29.58 -15.19 9.00
CA VAL A 479 -28.96 -16.43 8.49
C VAL A 479 -29.92 -17.61 8.55
N GLU A 480 -30.65 -17.77 9.65
CA GLU A 480 -31.58 -18.90 9.85
C GLU A 480 -32.84 -18.78 8.97
N PHE A 481 -33.45 -17.60 8.93
CA PHE A 481 -34.78 -17.39 8.35
C PHE A 481 -34.76 -16.68 6.99
N GLY A 482 -33.62 -16.13 6.58
CA GLY A 482 -33.49 -15.33 5.36
C GLY A 482 -33.69 -13.83 5.61
N ASP A 483 -33.26 -13.04 4.64
CA ASP A 483 -33.54 -11.61 4.60
C ASP A 483 -34.89 -11.35 3.93
N ALA A 484 -35.70 -10.49 4.55
CA ALA A 484 -37.01 -10.11 4.02
C ALA A 484 -36.91 -9.25 2.75
N ASP A 485 -35.78 -8.56 2.57
CA ASP A 485 -35.52 -7.67 1.43
C ASP A 485 -34.81 -8.36 0.25
N ASP A 486 -34.47 -9.66 0.37
CA ASP A 486 -33.84 -10.42 -0.71
C ASP A 486 -34.78 -10.51 -1.93
N SER A 487 -34.28 -10.07 -3.08
CA SER A 487 -35.02 -10.12 -4.35
C SER A 487 -35.06 -11.54 -4.93
N GLU A 488 -35.97 -11.79 -5.89
CA GLU A 488 -35.98 -13.08 -6.59
C GLU A 488 -34.70 -13.35 -7.41
N SER A 489 -33.95 -12.32 -7.80
CA SER A 489 -32.69 -12.43 -8.54
C SER A 489 -31.48 -12.66 -7.64
N ASP A 490 -31.48 -12.10 -6.42
CA ASP A 490 -30.39 -12.15 -5.46
C ASP A 490 -30.82 -12.87 -4.18
N LYS A 491 -31.42 -14.05 -4.34
CA LYS A 491 -31.80 -14.90 -3.21
C LYS A 491 -30.56 -15.20 -2.37
N TYR A 492 -30.65 -14.96 -1.05
CA TYR A 492 -29.61 -15.19 -0.05
C TYR A 492 -28.48 -14.16 0.02
N GLN A 493 -28.62 -12.97 -0.60
CA GLN A 493 -27.61 -11.93 -0.44
C GLN A 493 -27.49 -11.51 1.03
N GLY A 494 -28.61 -11.15 1.66
CA GLY A 494 -28.62 -10.72 3.05
C GLY A 494 -28.08 -11.79 4.01
N SER A 495 -28.52 -13.04 3.84
CA SER A 495 -28.01 -14.18 4.64
C SER A 495 -26.50 -14.41 4.43
N THR A 496 -26.00 -14.25 3.20
CA THR A 496 -24.55 -14.39 2.93
C THR A 496 -23.74 -13.28 3.60
N GLU A 497 -24.22 -12.03 3.54
CA GLU A 497 -23.55 -10.90 4.18
C GLU A 497 -23.59 -11.00 5.71
N ALA A 498 -24.73 -11.38 6.29
CA ALA A 498 -24.87 -11.63 7.72
C ALA A 498 -23.97 -12.79 8.19
N GLY A 499 -23.90 -13.89 7.43
CA GLY A 499 -23.03 -15.03 7.72
C GLY A 499 -21.54 -14.64 7.72
N LYS A 500 -21.11 -13.84 6.74
CA LYS A 500 -19.74 -13.29 6.67
C LYS A 500 -19.40 -12.39 7.86
N LEU A 501 -20.34 -11.58 8.32
CA LEU A 501 -20.19 -10.73 9.50
C LEU A 501 -20.06 -11.56 10.78
N LEU A 502 -20.92 -12.56 10.96
CA LEU A 502 -20.86 -13.50 12.10
C LEU A 502 -19.55 -14.30 12.11
N TRP A 503 -19.09 -14.71 10.93
CA TRP A 503 -17.79 -15.35 10.76
C TRP A 503 -16.64 -14.47 11.25
N LEU A 504 -16.64 -13.18 10.92
CA LEU A 504 -15.63 -12.24 11.40
C LEU A 504 -15.67 -12.10 12.93
N VAL A 505 -16.85 -11.99 13.55
CA VAL A 505 -16.99 -11.93 15.03
C VAL A 505 -16.46 -13.19 15.69
N PHE A 506 -16.71 -14.36 15.10
CA PHE A 506 -16.14 -15.61 15.57
C PHE A 506 -14.61 -15.62 15.48
N CYS A 507 -14.05 -15.22 14.34
CA CYS A 507 -12.59 -15.12 14.15
C CYS A 507 -11.96 -14.14 15.15
N ILE A 508 -12.61 -13.02 15.47
CA ILE A 508 -12.16 -12.09 16.52
C ILE A 508 -12.07 -12.81 17.88
N GLY A 509 -13.07 -13.62 18.24
CA GLY A 509 -13.04 -14.40 19.48
C GLY A 509 -11.93 -15.44 19.53
N LEU A 510 -11.70 -16.15 18.42
CA LEU A 510 -10.55 -17.05 18.27
C LEU A 510 -9.21 -16.31 18.42
N ALA A 511 -9.11 -15.10 17.85
CA ALA A 511 -7.92 -14.27 17.94
C ALA A 511 -7.66 -13.76 19.37
N ILE A 512 -8.70 -13.43 20.14
CA ILE A 512 -8.57 -13.10 21.57
C ILE A 512 -7.99 -14.29 22.34
N LEU A 513 -8.51 -15.49 22.09
CA LEU A 513 -8.04 -16.73 22.70
C LEU A 513 -6.55 -16.98 22.39
N ASP A 514 -6.18 -16.89 21.11
CA ASP A 514 -4.81 -17.09 20.61
C ASP A 514 -3.81 -16.05 21.17
N GLN A 515 -4.23 -14.80 21.37
CA GLN A 515 -3.35 -13.76 21.90
C GLN A 515 -3.12 -13.90 23.41
N ARG A 516 -4.15 -14.34 24.16
CA ARG A 516 -4.08 -14.42 25.63
C ARG A 516 -3.45 -15.71 26.15
N VAL A 517 -3.45 -16.82 25.39
CA VAL A 517 -2.86 -18.09 25.86
C VAL A 517 -1.42 -17.93 26.34
N SER A 518 -0.61 -17.14 25.64
CA SER A 518 0.81 -16.90 25.98
C SER A 518 1.03 -16.25 27.36
N GLN A 519 -0.02 -15.70 27.96
CA GLN A 519 0.03 -15.02 29.27
C GLN A 519 -0.37 -15.96 30.42
N CYS A 520 -0.83 -17.18 30.13
CA CYS A 520 -1.27 -18.14 31.13
C CYS A 520 -0.07 -18.87 31.76
N SER A 521 0.16 -18.68 33.06
CA SER A 521 1.22 -19.40 33.78
C SER A 521 0.83 -20.82 34.22
N SER A 522 -0.47 -21.08 34.37
CA SER A 522 -1.04 -22.38 34.75
C SER A 522 -2.55 -22.43 34.46
N GLY A 523 -3.09 -23.65 34.34
CA GLY A 523 -4.53 -23.87 34.11
C GLY A 523 -5.42 -23.33 35.23
N ALA A 524 -4.89 -23.23 36.46
CA ALA A 524 -5.61 -22.70 37.62
C ALA A 524 -5.55 -21.16 37.75
N SER A 525 -4.83 -20.46 36.87
CA SER A 525 -4.79 -18.99 36.89
C SER A 525 -6.16 -18.40 36.52
N PRO A 526 -6.56 -17.24 37.09
CA PRO A 526 -7.80 -16.57 36.70
C PRO A 526 -7.93 -16.38 35.19
N GLN A 527 -6.83 -16.00 34.53
CA GLN A 527 -6.76 -15.84 33.08
C GLN A 527 -7.09 -17.13 32.34
N ALA A 528 -6.56 -18.27 32.77
CA ALA A 528 -6.86 -19.57 32.16
C ALA A 528 -8.34 -19.97 32.36
N ARG A 529 -8.96 -19.61 33.48
CA ARG A 529 -10.39 -19.86 33.72
C ARG A 529 -11.27 -18.99 32.80
N ASP A 530 -10.91 -17.74 32.62
CA ASP A 530 -11.59 -16.83 31.68
C ASP A 530 -11.47 -17.38 30.24
N LEU A 531 -10.28 -17.84 29.84
CA LEU A 531 -10.09 -18.43 28.51
C LEU A 531 -10.84 -19.76 28.32
N ALA A 532 -11.00 -20.56 29.37
CA ALA A 532 -11.85 -21.74 29.33
C ALA A 532 -13.32 -21.37 29.08
N GLN A 533 -13.81 -20.31 29.74
CA GLN A 533 -15.15 -19.77 29.51
C GLN A 533 -15.31 -19.20 28.09
N LEU A 534 -14.30 -18.51 27.56
CA LEU A 534 -14.32 -18.01 26.18
C LEU A 534 -14.39 -19.18 25.18
N HIS A 535 -13.61 -20.23 25.40
CA HIS A 535 -13.65 -21.43 24.55
C HIS A 535 -15.01 -22.12 24.59
N GLU A 536 -15.64 -22.24 25.76
CA GLU A 536 -17.00 -22.76 25.89
C GLU A 536 -18.00 -21.93 25.09
N ALA A 537 -17.94 -20.59 25.21
CA ALA A 537 -18.81 -19.68 24.49
C ALA A 537 -18.59 -19.75 22.96
N LEU A 538 -17.34 -19.83 22.52
CA LEU A 538 -16.99 -20.05 21.10
C LEU A 538 -17.50 -21.39 20.58
N ALA A 539 -17.40 -22.46 21.38
CA ALA A 539 -17.91 -23.77 21.01
C ALA A 539 -19.43 -23.77 20.89
N SER A 540 -20.14 -23.06 21.78
CA SER A 540 -21.58 -22.85 21.69
C SER A 540 -21.95 -22.09 20.41
N ALA A 541 -21.25 -20.99 20.10
CA ALA A 541 -21.46 -20.20 18.89
C ALA A 541 -21.26 -21.03 17.62
N VAL A 542 -20.21 -21.84 17.52
CA VAL A 542 -19.98 -22.70 16.36
C VAL A 542 -21.07 -23.76 16.22
N ARG A 543 -21.51 -24.38 17.32
CA ARG A 543 -22.61 -25.36 17.26
C ARG A 543 -23.91 -24.71 16.78
N GLU A 544 -24.26 -23.55 17.30
CA GLU A 544 -25.41 -22.76 16.83
C GLU A 544 -25.31 -22.49 15.32
N MET A 545 -24.18 -21.91 14.87
CA MET A 545 -23.98 -21.57 13.47
C MET A 545 -23.97 -22.78 12.54
N ARG A 546 -23.50 -23.95 12.99
CA ARG A 546 -23.56 -25.19 12.21
C ARG A 546 -24.99 -25.67 11.96
N GLU A 547 -25.91 -25.40 12.89
CA GLU A 547 -27.32 -25.77 12.76
C GLU A 547 -28.06 -24.77 11.85
N ILE A 548 -27.80 -23.46 12.00
CA ILE A 548 -28.54 -22.43 11.27
C ILE A 548 -27.93 -22.07 9.89
N ASP A 549 -26.61 -22.11 9.73
CA ASP A 549 -25.89 -21.83 8.47
C ASP A 549 -25.44 -23.13 7.79
N TYR A 550 -26.41 -24.02 7.58
CA TYR A 550 -26.13 -25.37 7.08
C TYR A 550 -25.85 -25.43 5.56
N PHE A 551 -25.96 -24.30 4.84
CA PHE A 551 -25.88 -24.26 3.38
C PHE A 551 -24.81 -23.29 2.81
N LEU A 552 -24.72 -22.04 3.27
CA LEU A 552 -23.90 -21.02 2.62
C LEU A 552 -22.44 -21.07 3.06
N SER A 553 -22.20 -21.10 4.37
CA SER A 553 -20.84 -21.09 4.96
C SER A 553 -20.53 -22.34 5.79
N ARG A 554 -21.23 -23.45 5.53
CA ARG A 554 -21.06 -24.73 6.24
C ARG A 554 -19.60 -25.16 6.40
N ASP A 555 -18.81 -25.10 5.32
CA ASP A 555 -17.41 -25.56 5.35
C ASP A 555 -16.54 -24.69 6.28
N GLN A 556 -16.84 -23.39 6.41
CA GLN A 556 -16.14 -22.49 7.31
C GLN A 556 -16.45 -22.84 8.78
N TRP A 557 -17.72 -23.06 9.12
CA TRP A 557 -18.13 -23.45 10.47
C TRP A 557 -17.62 -24.85 10.88
N LEU A 558 -17.50 -25.78 9.92
CA LEU A 558 -16.83 -27.06 10.14
C LEU A 558 -15.33 -26.89 10.43
N GLN A 559 -14.64 -26.02 9.72
CA GLN A 559 -13.24 -25.70 9.99
C GLN A 559 -13.06 -25.02 11.36
N ALA A 560 -13.95 -24.09 11.72
CA ALA A 560 -13.96 -23.47 13.05
C ALA A 560 -14.10 -24.51 14.17
N PHE A 561 -15.00 -25.47 14.00
CA PHE A 561 -15.18 -26.57 14.94
C PHE A 561 -13.90 -27.40 15.12
N GLN A 562 -13.23 -27.74 14.00
CA GLN A 562 -11.95 -28.46 14.01
C GLN A 562 -10.85 -27.65 14.73
N HIS A 563 -10.77 -26.36 14.47
CA HIS A 563 -9.81 -25.46 15.12
C HIS A 563 -10.00 -25.37 16.63
N LEU A 564 -11.24 -25.34 17.12
CA LEU A 564 -11.55 -25.34 18.55
C LEU A 564 -11.22 -26.69 19.22
N ALA A 565 -11.52 -27.80 18.54
CA ALA A 565 -11.20 -29.15 19.03
C ALA A 565 -9.68 -29.32 19.22
N VAL A 566 -8.89 -28.93 18.21
CA VAL A 566 -7.43 -29.07 18.25
C VAL A 566 -6.80 -28.16 19.30
N ARG A 567 -7.24 -26.90 19.42
CA ARG A 567 -6.80 -25.98 20.48
C ARG A 567 -7.12 -26.51 21.87
N ARG A 568 -8.31 -27.11 22.06
CA ARG A 568 -8.72 -27.74 23.33
C ARG A 568 -7.76 -28.84 23.74
N LEU A 569 -7.29 -29.64 22.79
CA LEU A 569 -6.34 -30.73 23.05
C LEU A 569 -4.93 -30.19 23.33
N ILE A 570 -4.43 -29.25 22.51
CA ILE A 570 -3.07 -28.70 22.62
C ILE A 570 -2.86 -28.00 23.97
N TRP A 571 -3.85 -27.25 24.45
CA TRP A 571 -3.76 -26.48 25.70
C TRP A 571 -4.40 -27.18 26.92
N GLU A 572 -4.63 -28.48 26.84
CA GLU A 572 -5.08 -29.30 27.98
C GLU A 572 -3.95 -29.45 29.01
N ASP A 573 -4.27 -29.31 30.30
CA ASP A 573 -3.31 -29.49 31.40
C ASP A 573 -2.93 -30.98 31.52
N ARG A 574 -1.64 -31.30 31.34
CA ARG A 574 -1.13 -32.68 31.32
C ARG A 574 -0.06 -32.89 32.39
N ALA A 575 0.16 -34.16 32.75
CA ALA A 575 1.19 -34.55 33.71
C ALA A 575 2.62 -34.14 33.28
N THR A 576 2.87 -34.06 31.96
CA THR A 576 4.00 -33.35 31.37
C THR A 576 3.61 -31.89 31.18
N LYS A 577 4.30 -30.97 31.87
CA LYS A 577 3.97 -29.52 31.86
C LYS A 577 3.92 -28.98 30.43
N VAL A 578 2.71 -28.80 29.90
CA VAL A 578 2.48 -27.97 28.72
C VAL A 578 2.71 -26.53 29.17
N GLU A 579 3.64 -25.83 28.51
CA GLU A 579 3.76 -24.39 28.70
C GLU A 579 2.43 -23.74 28.29
N ASN A 580 1.84 -22.95 29.18
CA ASN A 580 0.55 -22.29 28.99
C ASN A 580 -0.68 -23.20 28.91
N ALA A 581 -0.72 -24.29 29.69
CA ALA A 581 -1.96 -25.05 29.87
C ALA A 581 -3.13 -24.13 30.31
N ILE A 582 -4.24 -24.19 29.56
CA ILE A 582 -5.45 -23.42 29.84
C ILE A 582 -6.49 -24.32 30.52
N PHE A 583 -6.73 -25.51 29.97
CA PHE A 583 -7.92 -26.29 30.28
C PHE A 583 -7.69 -27.38 31.33
N HIS A 584 -8.66 -27.55 32.22
CA HIS A 584 -8.80 -28.72 33.08
C HIS A 584 -9.64 -29.80 32.42
N ASP A 585 -9.49 -31.05 32.86
CA ASP A 585 -10.31 -32.18 32.38
C ASP A 585 -11.81 -31.97 32.59
N THR A 586 -12.20 -31.13 33.56
CA THR A 586 -13.59 -30.79 33.85
C THR A 586 -14.15 -29.68 32.97
N ASP A 587 -13.31 -28.92 32.27
CA ASP A 587 -13.75 -27.82 31.41
C ASP A 587 -14.41 -28.36 30.15
N LYS A 588 -15.56 -27.78 29.81
CA LYS A 588 -16.41 -28.21 28.70
C LYS A 588 -16.38 -27.20 27.56
N PRO A 589 -16.45 -27.65 26.30
CA PRO A 589 -16.34 -29.06 25.88
C PRO A 589 -14.92 -29.63 26.01
N THR A 590 -14.81 -30.91 26.35
CA THR A 590 -13.54 -31.66 26.27
C THR A 590 -13.26 -32.07 24.82
N PHE A 591 -12.02 -32.48 24.51
CA PHE A 591 -11.71 -33.02 23.18
C PHE A 591 -12.60 -34.22 22.81
N SER A 592 -12.90 -35.10 23.77
CA SER A 592 -13.82 -36.22 23.55
C SER A 592 -15.24 -35.78 23.22
N ASP A 593 -15.72 -34.66 23.78
CA ASP A 593 -17.03 -34.10 23.41
C ASP A 593 -17.06 -33.69 21.93
N TYR A 594 -15.98 -33.08 21.41
CA TYR A 594 -15.87 -32.77 19.96
C TYR A 594 -15.88 -34.03 19.09
N LEU A 595 -15.20 -35.09 19.53
CA LEU A 595 -15.18 -36.37 18.81
C LEU A 595 -16.57 -37.04 18.81
N ILE A 596 -17.31 -36.96 19.91
CA ILE A 596 -18.68 -37.48 20.02
C ILE A 596 -19.61 -36.73 19.07
N ASP A 597 -19.52 -35.39 19.04
CA ASP A 597 -20.31 -34.55 18.13
C ASP A 597 -20.04 -34.91 16.66
N ALA A 598 -18.78 -35.19 16.29
CA ALA A 598 -18.39 -35.58 14.93
C ALA A 598 -18.57 -37.08 14.61
N LYS A 599 -18.94 -37.93 15.59
CA LYS A 599 -18.91 -39.40 15.46
C LYS A 599 -19.74 -39.94 14.30
N ASN A 600 -20.85 -39.26 13.96
CA ASN A 600 -21.75 -39.69 12.90
C ASN A 600 -21.33 -39.22 11.48
N ASP A 601 -20.32 -38.35 11.38
CA ASP A 601 -19.72 -37.94 10.10
C ASP A 601 -18.26 -38.43 10.02
N ALA A 602 -18.08 -39.57 9.36
CA ALA A 602 -16.77 -40.20 9.24
C ALA A 602 -15.72 -39.32 8.54
N MET A 603 -16.14 -38.37 7.69
CA MET A 603 -15.21 -37.46 7.00
C MET A 603 -14.80 -36.28 7.88
N GLU A 604 -15.74 -35.74 8.64
CA GLU A 604 -15.45 -34.72 9.65
C GLU A 604 -14.53 -35.28 10.75
N LEU A 605 -14.84 -36.47 11.25
CA LEU A 605 -14.03 -37.16 12.25
C LEU A 605 -12.60 -37.42 11.73
N LEU A 606 -12.46 -37.88 10.47
CA LEU A 606 -11.15 -38.04 9.86
C LEU A 606 -10.40 -36.71 9.73
N ALA A 607 -11.09 -35.61 9.43
CA ALA A 607 -10.48 -34.28 9.34
C ALA A 607 -9.97 -33.79 10.71
N ILE A 608 -10.77 -33.95 11.78
CA ILE A 608 -10.34 -33.65 13.16
C ILE A 608 -9.11 -34.47 13.52
N LEU A 609 -9.12 -35.78 13.26
CA LEU A 609 -7.99 -36.67 13.54
C LEU A 609 -6.74 -36.30 12.72
N GLN A 610 -6.91 -35.98 11.44
CA GLN A 610 -5.81 -35.54 10.59
C GLN A 610 -5.14 -34.27 11.14
N ILE A 611 -5.93 -33.24 11.48
CA ILE A 611 -5.37 -31.99 12.00
C ILE A 611 -4.75 -32.24 13.38
N THR A 612 -5.40 -33.04 14.23
CA THR A 612 -4.89 -33.43 15.55
C THR A 612 -3.52 -34.10 15.44
N LEU A 613 -3.39 -35.15 14.63
CA LEU A 613 -2.14 -35.90 14.47
C LEU A 613 -1.02 -35.09 13.79
N ASN A 614 -1.36 -34.04 13.04
CA ASN A 614 -0.36 -33.13 12.49
C ASN A 614 0.17 -32.13 13.53
N ASN A 615 -0.58 -31.84 14.59
CA ASN A 615 -0.22 -30.86 15.62
C ASN A 615 0.16 -31.51 16.96
N GLU A 616 -0.26 -32.75 17.21
CA GLU A 616 0.00 -33.51 18.42
C GLU A 616 0.91 -34.72 18.11
N SER A 617 2.00 -34.83 18.87
CA SER A 617 2.99 -35.91 18.67
C SER A 617 2.73 -37.12 19.56
N ASP A 618 1.88 -36.98 20.59
CA ASP A 618 1.49 -38.10 21.45
C ASP A 618 0.29 -38.87 20.88
N HIS A 619 0.59 -39.92 20.12
CA HIS A 619 -0.44 -40.77 19.54
C HIS A 619 -1.20 -41.62 20.57
N GLN A 620 -0.61 -41.88 21.75
CA GLN A 620 -1.29 -42.65 22.81
C GLN A 620 -2.44 -41.84 23.39
N LEU A 621 -2.23 -40.53 23.60
CA LEU A 621 -3.28 -39.63 24.03
C LEU A 621 -4.46 -39.59 23.05
N VAL A 622 -4.20 -39.53 21.75
CA VAL A 622 -5.27 -39.56 20.74
C VAL A 622 -6.08 -40.86 20.82
N GLN A 623 -5.41 -42.00 21.05
CA GLN A 623 -6.05 -43.30 21.24
C GLN A 623 -6.91 -43.34 22.51
N GLU A 624 -6.41 -42.80 23.63
CA GLU A 624 -7.16 -42.69 24.89
C GLU A 624 -8.44 -41.87 24.69
N LYS A 625 -8.34 -40.69 24.06
CA LYS A 625 -9.52 -39.83 23.82
C LYS A 625 -10.53 -40.45 22.86
N LEU A 626 -10.08 -41.24 21.88
CA LEU A 626 -10.96 -42.03 21.00
C LEU A 626 -11.73 -43.11 21.78
N ASN A 627 -11.05 -43.79 22.71
CA ASN A 627 -11.66 -44.79 23.59
C ASN A 627 -12.69 -44.14 24.53
N ASP A 628 -12.37 -42.99 25.12
CA ASP A 628 -13.29 -42.21 25.96
C ASP A 628 -14.55 -41.80 25.18
N ALA A 629 -14.39 -41.42 23.91
CA ALA A 629 -15.49 -41.10 23.00
C ALA A 629 -16.25 -42.35 22.46
N SER A 630 -15.80 -43.56 22.80
CA SER A 630 -16.33 -44.83 22.29
C SER A 630 -16.40 -44.88 20.75
N ILE A 631 -15.30 -44.52 20.10
CA ILE A 631 -15.18 -44.49 18.62
C ILE A 631 -14.43 -45.73 18.14
N ASP A 632 -15.07 -46.51 17.26
CA ASP A 632 -14.43 -47.60 16.53
C ASP A 632 -13.72 -47.05 15.29
N LEU A 633 -12.40 -46.94 15.39
CA LEU A 633 -11.55 -46.41 14.32
C LEU A 633 -11.59 -47.26 13.04
N ALA A 634 -11.74 -48.58 13.17
CA ALA A 634 -11.80 -49.49 12.03
C ALA A 634 -13.11 -49.30 11.25
N GLU A 635 -14.22 -49.06 11.95
CA GLU A 635 -15.52 -48.72 11.34
C GLU A 635 -15.45 -47.38 10.59
N VAL A 636 -14.82 -46.37 11.20
CA VAL A 636 -14.64 -45.04 10.59
C VAL A 636 -13.82 -45.14 9.30
N ILE A 637 -12.66 -45.82 9.33
CA ILE A 637 -11.81 -46.01 8.15
C ILE A 637 -12.55 -46.78 7.05
N THR A 638 -13.29 -47.83 7.42
CA THR A 638 -14.11 -48.60 6.47
C THR A 638 -15.17 -47.72 5.81
N THR A 639 -15.83 -46.87 6.60
CA THR A 639 -16.85 -45.94 6.13
C THR A 639 -16.26 -44.89 5.19
N VAL A 640 -15.13 -44.27 5.54
CA VAL A 640 -14.44 -43.30 4.66
C VAL A 640 -14.07 -43.93 3.32
N LYS A 641 -13.47 -45.13 3.32
CA LYS A 641 -13.13 -45.83 2.08
C LYS A 641 -14.36 -46.13 1.24
N ARG A 642 -15.46 -46.57 1.88
CA ARG A 642 -16.73 -46.80 1.19
C ARG A 642 -17.27 -45.50 0.58
N LEU A 643 -17.25 -44.39 1.31
CA LEU A 643 -17.68 -43.07 0.80
C LEU A 643 -16.83 -42.64 -0.41
N ASN A 644 -15.51 -42.81 -0.33
CA ASN A 644 -14.61 -42.54 -1.46
C ASN A 644 -14.93 -43.43 -2.68
N THR A 645 -15.26 -44.71 -2.50
CA THR A 645 -15.68 -45.57 -3.63
C THR A 645 -17.02 -45.15 -4.25
N ILE A 646 -17.91 -44.52 -3.47
CA ILE A 646 -19.19 -44.01 -3.96
C ILE A 646 -18.99 -42.72 -4.75
N SER A 647 -18.15 -41.82 -4.26
CA SER A 647 -17.79 -40.59 -4.95
C SER A 647 -16.44 -40.08 -4.47
N ASP A 648 -15.40 -40.33 -5.28
CA ASP A 648 -14.05 -39.84 -5.05
C ASP A 648 -13.96 -38.32 -5.11
N ARG A 649 -14.80 -37.69 -5.94
CA ARG A 649 -14.92 -36.23 -6.03
C ARG A 649 -15.54 -35.61 -4.78
N LYS A 650 -16.58 -36.22 -4.21
CA LYS A 650 -17.25 -35.68 -3.00
C LYS A 650 -16.51 -36.05 -1.71
N TYR A 651 -15.85 -37.20 -1.70
CA TYR A 651 -15.13 -37.74 -0.54
C TYR A 651 -13.69 -38.08 -0.92
N PRO A 652 -12.84 -37.10 -1.26
CA PRO A 652 -11.50 -37.37 -1.73
C PRO A 652 -10.60 -37.92 -0.61
N ILE A 653 -9.83 -38.95 -0.93
CA ILE A 653 -8.71 -39.44 -0.12
C ILE A 653 -7.43 -39.05 -0.87
N ASP A 654 -6.85 -37.92 -0.47
CA ASP A 654 -5.56 -37.47 -1.00
C ASP A 654 -4.39 -38.19 -0.27
N VAL A 655 -3.16 -37.89 -0.69
CA VAL A 655 -1.95 -38.49 -0.11
C VAL A 655 -1.85 -38.21 1.39
N ALA A 656 -2.30 -37.03 1.85
CA ALA A 656 -2.23 -36.67 3.26
C ALA A 656 -3.23 -37.50 4.09
N ARG A 657 -4.48 -37.61 3.65
CA ARG A 657 -5.51 -38.45 4.27
C ARG A 657 -5.14 -39.92 4.26
N GLN A 658 -4.54 -40.40 3.17
CA GLN A 658 -4.05 -41.78 3.09
C GLN A 658 -2.96 -42.07 4.13
N ARG A 659 -2.01 -41.14 4.33
CA ARG A 659 -0.98 -41.26 5.37
C ARG A 659 -1.59 -41.31 6.77
N ILE A 660 -2.59 -40.48 7.05
CA ILE A 660 -3.31 -40.48 8.33
C ILE A 660 -4.05 -41.80 8.53
N ILE A 661 -4.76 -42.31 7.52
CA ILE A 661 -5.40 -43.62 7.58
C ILE A 661 -4.40 -44.73 7.91
N ASP A 662 -3.21 -44.70 7.30
CA ASP A 662 -2.17 -45.70 7.56
C ASP A 662 -1.50 -45.53 8.92
N LEU A 663 -1.48 -44.31 9.49
CA LEU A 663 -1.06 -44.06 10.86
C LEU A 663 -2.10 -44.58 11.86
N LEU A 664 -3.38 -44.29 11.62
CA LEU A 664 -4.52 -44.70 12.44
C LEU A 664 -4.63 -46.22 12.55
N LYS A 665 -4.37 -46.97 11.46
CA LYS A 665 -4.26 -48.44 11.50
C LYS A 665 -3.15 -48.99 12.42
N LYS A 666 -2.13 -48.18 12.74
CA LYS A 666 -1.07 -48.59 13.69
C LYS A 666 -1.46 -48.33 15.14
N LEU A 667 -2.55 -47.60 15.36
CA LEU A 667 -3.15 -47.31 16.67
C LEU A 667 -4.30 -48.28 16.98
N GLU A 668 -4.72 -49.10 16.01
CA GLU A 668 -5.47 -50.34 16.23
C GLU A 668 -4.58 -51.39 16.91
#